data_AF-A0A2K1X098-F1
#
_entry.id   AF-A0A2K1X098-F1
#
_cell.length_a   1.000
_cell.length_b   1.000
_cell.length_c   1.000
_cell.angle_alpha   90.00
_cell.angle_beta   90.00
_cell.angle_gamma   90.00
#
_symmetry.space_group_name_H-M   'P 1'
#
loop_
_entity.id
_entity.type
_entity.pdbx_description
1 polymer ?
#
loop_
_entity_poly.entity_id
_entity_poly.type
_entity_poly.pdbx_seq_one_letter_code
_entity_poly.pdbx_strand_id
1 'polypeptide(L)'
;MNLLHSTSHSVHVLKFISQFRSTPKFCLLKRNVTSNLENFGSNLFSNSTASISIKAARDGVDTAVVVEEEGPKLRKFQVFEGHPSPFGATVRDGGVNFAIFSANAVSATLCLISLSDLPENRVTEQFFLDPLTNKTGDVWHVHLKGDFKDMLYGYKFDGSFSPEEGHYYDPSQIVLDPYAKAVISRGDFGVLGSDDNCWPQMACMIPTADDKFDWEGDSLLKYPQRDLILYEMHVRGFTQHESSRTEFPGTYLGVVEKLGHLKELGVNCIELMPCHEFNELEYYDYNSVFGDYKVNFWGYSTVNYFSPMTRYSSAGTLNCGHDAINEFKLLVREAHKRGIEVFMDVVFNHTAEGNERGPILSFKGVDNSVYYMLAPKGEFYNYSGCGNTFNCNHPVVRQFILDCLRYWVIEMHVDGFRFDLASIMTRSSSLWDAVNVFGSPIEGDLVTTGTPLGSPPLIEMMSNDPILRDVKLIAEAWDAGGLYQVGMFPHWHIWSEWNGKYRDIVRQFIKGTDGFSGAFAECLCGSPGLYQEGGRKPWNSINFVCAHDGFTLADLVTYNEKHNLANGEDNNDGENHNNSWNCGQEGELASISVKKLRKRQMRNFFLCLMVSQGVPMIHMGDEYGHTKGGNNNTYCHDNYINYFWWDKKEESSSDFFRFCRLMTKFRHQLAVNVSPLA
;
A
#
# COMPACT_ATOMS: atom_id res chain seq x y z
N MET A 1 12.64 24.39 63.18
CA MET A 1 13.18 23.46 64.19
C MET A 1 13.68 22.25 63.40
N ASN A 2 14.98 22.16 63.10
CA ASN A 2 16.13 21.76 63.95
C ASN A 2 16.24 20.23 64.07
N LEU A 3 17.21 19.59 63.37
CA LEU A 3 18.55 19.10 63.84
C LEU A 3 18.45 17.71 64.53
N LEU A 4 19.25 16.65 64.31
CA LEU A 4 20.49 16.30 63.54
C LEU A 4 20.47 14.75 63.25
N HIS A 5 21.46 13.99 62.73
CA HIS A 5 22.88 14.19 62.38
C HIS A 5 23.34 13.30 61.19
N SER A 6 24.40 13.75 60.50
CA SER A 6 25.26 13.19 59.43
C SER A 6 26.04 11.87 59.61
N THR A 7 26.45 11.24 58.48
CA THR A 7 27.83 10.75 58.13
C THR A 7 27.86 10.25 56.67
N SER A 8 28.32 11.02 55.68
CA SER A 8 29.68 11.05 55.06
C SER A 8 30.25 9.74 54.48
N HIS A 9 30.54 9.74 53.16
CA HIS A 9 31.86 9.42 52.56
C HIS A 9 31.88 9.80 51.05
N SER A 10 33.05 10.20 50.55
CA SER A 10 33.25 10.76 49.19
C SER A 10 34.17 9.87 48.34
N VAL A 11 33.97 9.83 47.02
CA VAL A 11 34.98 9.39 46.04
C VAL A 11 34.99 10.34 44.83
N HIS A 12 36.20 10.62 44.33
CA HIS A 12 36.45 11.61 43.27
C HIS A 12 35.95 11.20 41.88
N VAL A 13 35.50 12.19 41.10
CA VAL A 13 35.48 12.13 39.62
C VAL A 13 36.52 13.11 39.08
N LEU A 14 37.51 12.59 38.35
CA LEU A 14 38.58 13.36 37.73
C LEU A 14 38.14 13.91 36.37
N LYS A 15 38.27 15.23 36.19
CA LYS A 15 38.22 15.87 34.87
C LYS A 15 39.51 15.55 34.10
N PHE A 16 39.39 15.24 32.81
CA PHE A 16 40.46 15.53 31.85
C PHE A 16 39.87 16.14 30.56
N ILE A 17 40.51 17.20 30.08
CA ILE A 17 40.17 17.94 28.86
C ILE A 17 41.45 18.07 28.03
N SER A 18 41.45 17.54 26.80
CA SER A 18 42.12 18.11 25.63
C SER A 18 41.67 17.34 24.37
N GLN A 19 40.90 17.98 23.49
CA GLN A 19 41.40 18.54 22.21
C GLN A 19 42.03 17.51 21.26
N PHE A 20 41.34 17.22 20.15
CA PHE A 20 41.85 17.58 18.82
C PHE A 20 40.68 17.83 17.84
N ARG A 21 40.91 18.70 16.85
CA ARG A 21 39.92 19.15 15.86
C ARG A 21 39.93 18.24 14.62
N SER A 22 38.77 18.04 13.99
CA SER A 22 38.43 18.58 12.65
C SER A 22 37.39 17.72 11.92
N THR A 23 36.47 18.40 11.24
CA THR A 23 35.48 17.80 10.33
C THR A 23 36.10 17.47 8.96
N PRO A 24 35.62 16.44 8.26
CA PRO A 24 35.69 16.35 6.82
C PRO A 24 34.31 16.62 6.19
N LYS A 25 34.27 17.58 5.25
CA LYS A 25 33.14 17.72 4.31
C LYS A 25 33.16 16.53 3.35
N PHE A 26 32.03 15.86 3.13
CA PHE A 26 31.93 14.89 2.04
C PHE A 26 32.01 15.62 0.69
N CYS A 27 32.84 15.10 -0.21
CA CYS A 27 33.06 15.66 -1.53
C CYS A 27 32.67 14.63 -2.59
N LEU A 28 31.77 15.01 -3.50
CA LEU A 28 31.26 14.16 -4.58
C LEU A 28 32.37 13.79 -5.57
N LEU A 29 32.85 12.55 -5.48
CA LEU A 29 33.80 11.97 -6.42
C LEU A 29 33.08 11.36 -7.63
N LYS A 30 32.94 12.13 -8.71
CA LYS A 30 32.59 11.60 -10.04
C LYS A 30 33.66 10.58 -10.46
N ARG A 31 33.29 9.30 -10.56
CA ARG A 31 34.14 8.27 -11.17
C ARG A 31 33.96 8.30 -12.69
N ASN A 32 34.98 8.78 -13.41
CA ASN A 32 35.07 8.59 -14.85
C ASN A 32 35.37 7.12 -15.16
N VAL A 33 34.51 6.48 -15.95
CA VAL A 33 34.79 5.15 -16.52
C VAL A 33 35.63 5.34 -17.78
N THR A 34 36.88 4.87 -17.73
CA THR A 34 37.75 4.77 -18.91
C THR A 34 37.64 3.37 -19.53
N SER A 35 36.94 3.25 -20.66
CA SER A 35 36.98 2.06 -21.50
C SER A 35 37.98 2.24 -22.64
N ASN A 36 39.02 1.40 -22.65
CA ASN A 36 39.94 1.30 -23.79
C ASN A 36 39.28 0.46 -24.89
N LEU A 37 39.28 0.98 -26.12
CA LEU A 37 38.93 0.24 -27.34
C LEU A 37 39.96 0.58 -28.42
N GLU A 38 40.78 -0.41 -28.81
CA GLU A 38 41.71 -0.29 -29.93
C GLU A 38 41.23 -1.12 -31.14
N ASN A 39 41.20 -0.43 -32.29
CA ASN A 39 41.51 -0.89 -33.64
C ASN A 39 40.73 -2.06 -34.30
N PHE A 40 40.06 -1.72 -35.42
CA PHE A 40 40.19 -2.25 -36.80
C PHE A 40 38.86 -1.99 -37.55
N GLY A 41 38.78 -1.36 -38.73
CA GLY A 41 39.75 -0.64 -39.57
C GLY A 41 39.08 -0.14 -40.88
N SER A 42 39.65 0.89 -41.53
CA SER A 42 39.46 1.34 -42.95
C SER A 42 38.07 1.22 -43.63
N ASN A 43 37.49 2.23 -44.30
CA ASN A 43 38.14 2.98 -45.41
C ASN A 43 37.29 4.14 -45.99
N LEU A 44 38.00 5.17 -46.50
CA LEU A 44 37.77 5.93 -47.75
C LEU A 44 36.79 7.14 -47.89
N PHE A 45 37.34 8.16 -48.61
CA PHE A 45 36.74 9.35 -49.27
C PHE A 45 36.29 10.54 -48.38
N SER A 46 37.11 11.59 -48.17
CA SER A 46 37.49 12.73 -49.08
C SER A 46 36.54 13.94 -48.93
N ASN A 47 36.92 15.21 -48.77
CA ASN A 47 38.18 15.98 -48.83
C ASN A 47 38.04 17.17 -47.83
N SER A 48 38.99 17.52 -46.95
CA SER A 48 40.07 18.54 -47.14
C SER A 48 39.66 19.78 -47.95
N THR A 49 39.96 21.05 -47.63
CA THR A 49 40.73 21.79 -46.60
C THR A 49 40.41 23.30 -46.86
N ALA A 50 40.77 24.34 -46.11
CA ALA A 50 41.93 24.58 -45.26
C ALA A 50 41.65 25.73 -44.25
N SER A 51 42.37 25.74 -43.14
CA SER A 51 42.59 26.93 -42.31
C SER A 51 44.02 27.44 -42.49
N ILE A 52 44.19 28.76 -42.65
CA ILE A 52 45.50 29.41 -42.61
C ILE A 52 45.64 30.12 -41.26
N SER A 53 46.72 29.83 -40.54
CA SER A 53 47.04 30.44 -39.25
C SER A 53 48.06 31.55 -39.41
N ILE A 54 47.80 32.74 -38.87
CA ILE A 54 48.82 33.76 -38.60
C ILE A 54 48.68 34.21 -37.14
N LYS A 55 49.79 34.20 -36.40
CA LYS A 55 49.88 34.74 -35.04
C LYS A 55 50.28 36.22 -35.08
N ALA A 56 49.69 37.00 -34.18
CA ALA A 56 50.35 37.88 -33.20
C ALA A 56 49.82 39.33 -33.12
N ALA A 57 50.13 39.93 -31.98
CA ALA A 57 49.91 41.32 -31.55
C ALA A 57 48.57 41.65 -30.87
N ARG A 58 48.69 42.55 -29.89
CA ARG A 58 47.64 43.05 -28.99
C ARG A 58 46.88 44.18 -29.67
N ASP A 59 45.59 44.32 -29.39
CA ASP A 59 45.08 45.36 -28.47
C ASP A 59 43.58 45.15 -28.23
N GLY A 60 43.05 45.72 -27.15
CA GLY A 60 41.72 45.40 -26.63
C GLY A 60 40.57 46.05 -27.42
N VAL A 61 39.48 45.30 -27.56
CA VAL A 61 38.15 45.81 -27.96
C VAL A 61 37.10 45.09 -27.11
N ASP A 62 36.23 45.85 -26.46
CA ASP A 62 35.05 45.31 -25.78
C ASP A 62 34.14 44.62 -26.80
N THR A 63 33.91 43.32 -26.63
CA THR A 63 32.82 42.60 -27.28
C THR A 63 31.84 42.16 -26.23
N ALA A 64 30.71 42.87 -26.15
CA ALA A 64 29.55 42.43 -25.38
C ALA A 64 29.11 41.06 -25.88
N VAL A 65 29.23 40.05 -25.03
CA VAL A 65 28.63 38.74 -25.30
C VAL A 65 27.13 38.91 -25.08
N VAL A 66 26.40 39.08 -26.18
CA VAL A 66 24.95 38.87 -26.17
C VAL A 66 24.73 37.38 -25.97
N VAL A 67 24.54 36.98 -24.72
CA VAL A 67 23.91 35.70 -24.42
C VAL A 67 22.44 35.89 -24.75
N GLU A 68 22.03 35.47 -25.95
CA GLU A 68 20.65 35.09 -26.17
C GLU A 68 20.39 33.85 -25.31
N GLU A 69 19.98 34.06 -24.07
CA GLU A 69 19.17 33.06 -23.38
C GLU A 69 17.92 32.90 -24.25
N GLU A 70 17.76 31.74 -24.90
CA GLU A 70 16.47 31.33 -25.42
C GLU A 70 15.52 31.24 -24.22
N GLY A 71 14.78 32.33 -23.97
CA GLY A 71 13.72 32.35 -22.96
C GLY A 71 12.76 31.20 -23.21
N PRO A 72 12.16 30.61 -22.17
CA PRO A 72 11.39 29.37 -22.27
C PRO A 72 10.34 29.49 -23.37
N LYS A 73 10.49 28.66 -24.42
CA LYS A 73 9.53 28.60 -25.52
C LYS A 73 8.19 28.14 -24.96
N LEU A 74 7.27 29.10 -24.79
CA LEU A 74 5.89 28.88 -24.35
C LEU A 74 5.31 27.63 -25.06
N ARG A 75 5.04 26.57 -24.29
CA ARG A 75 4.51 25.32 -24.83
C ARG A 75 3.06 25.57 -25.23
N LYS A 76 2.82 25.81 -26.52
CA LYS A 76 1.47 26.10 -27.03
C LYS A 76 0.60 24.85 -27.04
N PHE A 77 -0.14 24.64 -25.97
CA PHE A 77 -1.24 23.68 -25.91
C PHE A 77 -2.44 24.22 -26.71
N GLN A 78 -3.09 23.35 -27.48
CA GLN A 78 -4.38 23.59 -28.10
C GLN A 78 -5.47 23.01 -27.19
N VAL A 79 -6.46 23.83 -26.85
CA VAL A 79 -7.55 23.49 -25.92
C VAL A 79 -8.82 23.16 -26.70
N PHE A 80 -9.48 22.06 -26.33
CA PHE A 80 -10.74 21.58 -26.88
C PHE A 80 -11.69 21.15 -25.74
N GLU A 81 -12.99 21.09 -26.00
CA GLU A 81 -14.04 20.74 -25.01
C GLU A 81 -13.76 19.41 -24.29
N GLY A 82 -13.31 18.39 -25.03
CA GLY A 82 -13.04 17.05 -24.49
C GLY A 82 -14.30 16.22 -24.24
N HIS A 83 -14.16 15.20 -23.41
CA HIS A 83 -15.21 14.22 -23.13
C HIS A 83 -15.26 13.86 -21.64
N PRO A 84 -16.46 13.65 -21.05
CA PRO A 84 -16.62 13.25 -19.65
C PRO A 84 -16.26 11.79 -19.36
N SER A 85 -15.76 11.04 -20.34
CA SER A 85 -15.47 9.61 -20.21
C SER A 85 -14.34 9.19 -21.16
N PRO A 86 -13.43 8.28 -20.73
CA PRO A 86 -13.29 7.74 -19.37
C PRO A 86 -12.79 8.80 -18.36
N PHE A 87 -12.93 8.51 -17.07
CA PHE A 87 -12.34 9.34 -16.00
C PHE A 87 -10.81 9.22 -15.98
N GLY A 88 -10.15 10.25 -15.43
CA GLY A 88 -8.69 10.38 -15.40
C GLY A 88 -8.14 11.10 -16.63
N ALA A 89 -6.80 11.19 -16.69
CA ALA A 89 -6.09 11.50 -17.93
C ALA A 89 -6.05 10.27 -18.86
N THR A 90 -6.38 10.45 -20.14
CA THR A 90 -6.40 9.38 -21.16
C THR A 90 -5.89 9.90 -22.50
N VAL A 91 -4.92 9.21 -23.09
CA VAL A 91 -4.37 9.52 -24.42
C VAL A 91 -5.43 9.24 -25.49
N ARG A 92 -5.74 10.24 -26.33
CA ARG A 92 -6.74 10.13 -27.39
C ARG A 92 -6.54 11.20 -28.46
N ASP A 93 -6.89 10.91 -29.71
CA ASP A 93 -7.01 11.88 -30.82
C ASP A 93 -5.76 12.77 -31.07
N GLY A 94 -4.58 12.31 -30.66
CA GLY A 94 -3.32 13.07 -30.76
C GLY A 94 -3.06 14.07 -29.62
N GLY A 95 -3.68 13.85 -28.47
CA GLY A 95 -3.45 14.59 -27.22
C GLY A 95 -3.92 13.80 -26.01
N VAL A 96 -4.27 14.49 -24.93
CA VAL A 96 -4.78 13.89 -23.69
C VAL A 96 -6.14 14.49 -23.35
N ASN A 97 -7.12 13.63 -23.11
CA ASN A 97 -8.40 14.01 -22.50
C ASN A 97 -8.28 13.87 -20.98
N PHE A 98 -8.72 14.86 -20.25
CA PHE A 98 -8.77 14.88 -18.79
C PHE A 98 -10.23 14.95 -18.37
N ALA A 99 -10.68 14.07 -17.48
CA ALA A 99 -12.06 14.08 -16.97
C ALA A 99 -12.13 13.69 -15.49
N ILE A 100 -12.77 14.54 -14.66
CA ILE A 100 -12.87 14.37 -13.22
C ILE A 100 -14.29 14.69 -12.72
N PHE A 101 -14.80 13.88 -11.80
CA PHE A 101 -16.09 14.12 -11.14
C PHE A 101 -15.94 15.16 -10.02
N SER A 102 -16.79 16.18 -10.02
CA SER A 102 -17.07 17.03 -8.85
C SER A 102 -18.42 17.73 -9.07
N ALA A 103 -19.42 17.37 -8.26
CA ALA A 103 -20.77 17.91 -8.34
C ALA A 103 -20.81 19.32 -7.75
N ASN A 104 -20.31 19.47 -6.52
CA ASN A 104 -20.48 20.69 -5.72
C ASN A 104 -19.46 21.81 -6.03
N ALA A 105 -18.43 21.56 -6.86
CA ALA A 105 -17.52 22.61 -7.30
C ALA A 105 -18.22 23.66 -8.20
N VAL A 106 -17.89 24.93 -7.97
CA VAL A 106 -18.35 26.09 -8.75
C VAL A 106 -17.49 26.27 -10.01
N SER A 107 -16.18 26.04 -9.91
CA SER A 107 -15.28 26.00 -11.06
C SER A 107 -14.13 25.00 -10.86
N ALA A 108 -13.53 24.57 -11.97
CA ALA A 108 -12.36 23.71 -11.97
C ALA A 108 -11.24 24.33 -12.83
N THR A 109 -9.99 24.17 -12.40
CA THR A 109 -8.81 24.53 -13.17
C THR A 109 -7.86 23.34 -13.25
N LEU A 110 -7.54 22.90 -14.45
CA LEU A 110 -6.49 21.91 -14.70
C LEU A 110 -5.13 22.62 -14.62
N CYS A 111 -4.27 22.16 -13.71
CA CYS A 111 -2.91 22.63 -13.54
C CYS A 111 -1.94 21.62 -14.16
N LEU A 112 -1.09 22.06 -15.09
CA LEU A 112 0.06 21.28 -15.54
C LEU A 112 1.32 21.74 -14.83
N ILE A 113 2.11 20.78 -14.36
CA ILE A 113 3.27 21.01 -13.49
C ILE A 113 4.45 20.23 -14.08
N SER A 114 5.52 20.90 -14.48
CA SER A 114 6.73 20.23 -14.93
C SER A 114 7.48 19.60 -13.75
N LEU A 115 8.29 18.57 -14.01
CA LEU A 115 9.10 17.92 -12.98
C LEU A 115 10.04 18.86 -12.23
N SER A 116 10.48 19.97 -12.86
CA SER A 116 11.31 20.99 -12.20
C SER A 116 10.51 21.92 -11.28
N ASP A 117 9.21 22.08 -11.54
CA ASP A 117 8.37 23.06 -10.86
C ASP A 117 7.61 22.44 -9.67
N LEU A 118 7.41 21.12 -9.69
CA LEU A 118 6.76 20.37 -8.59
C LEU A 118 7.43 20.59 -7.23
N PRO A 119 8.77 20.52 -7.05
CA PRO A 119 9.41 20.73 -5.75
C PRO A 119 9.34 22.18 -5.25
N GLU A 120 9.00 23.13 -6.12
CA GLU A 120 8.79 24.55 -5.82
C GLU A 120 7.29 24.88 -5.57
N ASN A 121 6.41 23.87 -5.59
CA ASN A 121 4.95 24.02 -5.60
C ASN A 121 4.43 24.98 -6.69
N ARG A 122 5.16 25.08 -7.82
CA ARG A 122 4.90 26.03 -8.90
C ARG A 122 4.11 25.37 -10.02
N VAL A 123 3.04 26.03 -10.47
CA VAL A 123 2.28 25.56 -11.65
C VAL A 123 2.92 26.13 -12.92
N THR A 124 3.16 25.27 -13.90
CA THR A 124 3.79 25.64 -15.18
C THR A 124 2.76 26.24 -16.14
N GLU A 125 1.60 25.62 -16.30
CA GLU A 125 0.49 26.10 -17.14
C GLU A 125 -0.87 25.83 -16.45
N GLN A 126 -1.85 26.72 -16.64
CA GLN A 126 -3.19 26.59 -16.04
C GLN A 126 -4.28 26.75 -17.10
N PHE A 127 -5.27 25.85 -17.06
CA PHE A 127 -6.41 25.84 -17.95
C PHE A 127 -7.69 25.91 -17.10
N PHE A 128 -8.38 27.05 -17.14
CA PHE A 128 -9.70 27.20 -16.53
C PHE A 128 -10.74 26.44 -17.36
N LEU A 129 -11.55 25.61 -16.72
CA LEU A 129 -12.62 24.85 -17.37
C LEU A 129 -13.91 25.68 -17.30
N ASP A 130 -14.44 26.08 -18.45
CA ASP A 130 -15.72 26.79 -18.54
C ASP A 130 -16.89 25.86 -18.14
N PRO A 131 -17.69 26.19 -17.10
CA PRO A 131 -18.80 25.35 -16.67
C PRO A 131 -19.88 25.11 -17.73
N LEU A 132 -19.93 25.89 -18.82
CA LEU A 132 -20.89 25.74 -19.92
C LEU A 132 -20.42 24.80 -21.05
N THR A 133 -19.12 24.56 -21.18
CA THR A 133 -18.53 23.80 -22.31
C THR A 133 -17.59 22.67 -21.86
N ASN A 134 -16.95 22.82 -20.71
CA ASN A 134 -16.05 21.86 -20.07
C ASN A 134 -16.69 21.11 -18.89
N LYS A 135 -18.02 21.08 -18.79
CA LYS A 135 -18.76 20.26 -17.80
C LYS A 135 -19.95 19.55 -18.43
N THR A 136 -20.05 18.24 -18.25
CA THR A 136 -21.22 17.42 -18.64
C THR A 136 -21.78 16.73 -17.42
N GLY A 137 -22.97 17.14 -16.97
CA GLY A 137 -23.49 16.74 -15.65
C GLY A 137 -22.54 17.22 -14.55
N ASP A 138 -22.10 16.29 -13.71
CA ASP A 138 -21.15 16.56 -12.60
C ASP A 138 -19.68 16.26 -12.97
N VAL A 139 -19.39 16.06 -14.26
CA VAL A 139 -18.05 15.72 -14.75
C VAL A 139 -17.43 16.89 -15.48
N TRP A 140 -16.32 17.40 -14.95
CA TRP A 140 -15.47 18.39 -15.57
C TRP A 140 -14.52 17.72 -16.57
N HIS A 141 -14.38 18.26 -17.77
CA HIS A 141 -13.53 17.67 -18.81
C HIS A 141 -12.89 18.70 -19.74
N VAL A 142 -11.69 18.39 -20.22
CA VAL A 142 -10.97 19.17 -21.24
C VAL A 142 -10.06 18.25 -22.05
N HIS A 143 -9.90 18.54 -23.34
CA HIS A 143 -8.92 17.84 -24.18
C HIS A 143 -7.82 18.80 -24.63
N LEU A 144 -6.57 18.42 -24.40
CA LEU A 144 -5.39 19.22 -24.69
C LEU A 144 -4.49 18.50 -25.70
N LYS A 145 -4.06 19.21 -26.75
CA LYS A 145 -2.99 18.75 -27.68
C LYS A 145 -1.76 19.62 -27.52
N GLY A 146 -0.61 19.02 -27.23
CA GLY A 146 0.65 19.72 -27.02
C GLY A 146 1.74 18.76 -26.55
N ASP A 147 2.84 19.33 -26.06
CA ASP A 147 3.98 18.56 -25.56
C ASP A 147 3.89 18.36 -24.04
N PHE A 148 3.50 17.15 -23.63
CA PHE A 148 3.41 16.72 -22.23
C PHE A 148 4.71 16.11 -21.70
N LYS A 149 5.83 16.16 -22.44
CA LYS A 149 7.09 15.60 -21.97
C LYS A 149 7.54 16.25 -20.66
N ASP A 150 7.86 15.43 -19.66
CA ASP A 150 8.29 15.84 -18.32
C ASP A 150 7.23 16.68 -17.57
N MET A 151 5.94 16.51 -17.92
CA MET A 151 4.79 17.19 -17.32
C MET A 151 3.90 16.22 -16.54
N LEU A 152 3.39 16.72 -15.43
CA LEU A 152 2.41 16.12 -14.54
C LEU A 152 1.16 17.01 -14.49
N TYR A 153 0.08 16.55 -13.86
CA TYR A 153 -1.14 17.33 -13.71
C TYR A 153 -1.77 17.24 -12.31
N GLY A 154 -2.64 18.19 -12.00
CA GLY A 154 -3.52 18.20 -10.84
C GLY A 154 -4.65 19.19 -11.06
N TYR A 155 -5.56 19.30 -10.09
CA TYR A 155 -6.73 20.18 -10.20
C TYR A 155 -6.78 21.20 -9.07
N LYS A 156 -7.36 22.36 -9.36
CA LYS A 156 -7.87 23.30 -8.36
C LYS A 156 -9.38 23.37 -8.51
N PHE A 157 -10.10 23.28 -7.40
CA PHE A 157 -11.55 23.46 -7.37
C PHE A 157 -11.91 24.68 -6.54
N ASP A 158 -12.84 25.47 -7.04
CA ASP A 158 -13.41 26.63 -6.35
C ASP A 158 -14.83 26.30 -5.88
N GLY A 159 -15.22 26.80 -4.71
CA GLY A 159 -16.46 26.43 -4.04
C GLY A 159 -16.51 26.92 -2.58
N SER A 160 -17.46 26.39 -1.81
CA SER A 160 -17.56 26.72 -0.38
C SER A 160 -16.50 25.96 0.42
N PHE A 161 -15.76 26.68 1.28
CA PHE A 161 -15.04 26.07 2.40
C PHE A 161 -15.88 26.25 3.67
N SER A 162 -16.73 25.27 3.93
CA SER A 162 -17.65 25.22 5.08
C SER A 162 -17.62 23.80 5.65
N PRO A 163 -16.69 23.52 6.59
CA PRO A 163 -16.58 22.22 7.24
C PRO A 163 -17.87 21.77 7.92
N GLU A 164 -18.65 22.71 8.48
CA GLU A 164 -19.96 22.48 9.09
C GLU A 164 -21.06 22.08 8.09
N GLU A 165 -20.89 22.38 6.80
CA GLU A 165 -21.69 21.87 5.68
C GLU A 165 -20.97 20.71 4.96
N GLY A 166 -19.83 20.23 5.48
CA GLY A 166 -19.08 19.13 4.87
C GLY A 166 -18.36 19.50 3.56
N HIS A 167 -18.12 20.79 3.29
CA HIS A 167 -17.45 21.27 2.08
C HIS A 167 -16.03 21.80 2.37
N TYR A 168 -15.05 21.38 1.57
CA TYR A 168 -13.60 21.64 1.78
C TYR A 168 -12.91 22.18 0.51
N TYR A 169 -13.62 22.95 -0.31
CA TYR A 169 -13.06 23.53 -1.54
C TYR A 169 -12.07 24.66 -1.20
N ASP A 170 -10.77 24.42 -1.47
CA ASP A 170 -9.71 25.42 -1.32
C ASP A 170 -8.96 25.60 -2.67
N PRO A 171 -9.23 26.66 -3.44
CA PRO A 171 -8.58 26.92 -4.72
C PRO A 171 -7.08 27.29 -4.59
N SER A 172 -6.56 27.47 -3.37
CA SER A 172 -5.12 27.60 -3.16
C SER A 172 -4.38 26.25 -3.32
N GLN A 173 -5.00 25.14 -2.92
CA GLN A 173 -4.44 23.78 -3.03
C GLN A 173 -4.52 23.23 -4.45
N ILE A 174 -3.59 22.33 -4.80
CA ILE A 174 -3.68 21.51 -6.00
C ILE A 174 -3.92 20.07 -5.54
N VAL A 175 -5.06 19.50 -5.92
CA VAL A 175 -5.48 18.15 -5.56
C VAL A 175 -5.20 17.14 -6.68
N LEU A 176 -4.94 15.91 -6.27
CA LEU A 176 -4.75 14.75 -7.14
C LEU A 176 -6.07 14.30 -7.75
N ASP A 177 -6.00 13.87 -9.00
CA ASP A 177 -7.07 13.13 -9.67
C ASP A 177 -7.22 11.73 -9.03
N PRO A 178 -8.42 11.35 -8.54
CA PRO A 178 -8.67 10.01 -8.00
C PRO A 178 -8.28 8.87 -8.95
N TYR A 179 -8.33 9.07 -10.28
CA TYR A 179 -8.07 8.05 -11.30
C TYR A 179 -6.61 8.03 -11.81
N ALA A 180 -5.71 8.82 -11.23
CA ALA A 180 -4.29 8.90 -11.61
C ALA A 180 -3.60 7.53 -11.62
N LYS A 181 -2.82 7.24 -12.69
CA LYS A 181 -2.15 5.94 -12.88
C LYS A 181 -0.79 5.83 -12.19
N ALA A 182 -0.17 6.97 -11.88
CA ALA A 182 0.92 7.10 -10.93
C ALA A 182 0.84 8.49 -10.28
N VAL A 183 1.38 8.62 -9.07
CA VAL A 183 1.46 9.88 -8.32
C VAL A 183 2.93 10.17 -8.01
N ILE A 184 3.35 11.40 -8.29
CA ILE A 184 4.73 11.86 -8.15
C ILE A 184 4.80 12.90 -7.05
N SER A 185 5.73 12.68 -6.12
CA SER A 185 6.09 13.64 -5.07
C SER A 185 7.54 13.41 -4.63
N ARG A 186 7.77 12.45 -3.74
CA ARG A 186 9.08 12.07 -3.20
C ARG A 186 9.61 10.81 -3.90
N GLY A 187 10.89 10.84 -4.27
CA GLY A 187 11.56 9.76 -5.02
C GLY A 187 11.79 8.48 -4.22
N ASP A 188 12.27 8.64 -2.99
CA ASP A 188 12.80 7.54 -2.17
C ASP A 188 11.96 7.33 -0.90
N PHE A 189 11.85 6.07 -0.45
CA PHE A 189 11.17 5.70 0.79
C PHE A 189 11.89 6.27 2.02
N GLY A 190 11.14 6.94 2.91
CA GLY A 190 11.65 7.51 4.16
C GLY A 190 12.40 8.84 4.00
N VAL A 191 12.52 9.38 2.79
CA VAL A 191 13.18 10.66 2.53
C VAL A 191 12.15 11.79 2.59
N LEU A 192 12.39 12.79 3.44
CA LEU A 192 11.56 13.99 3.60
C LEU A 192 11.49 14.82 2.30
N GLY A 193 10.42 15.59 2.13
CA GLY A 193 10.34 16.63 1.09
C GLY A 193 11.20 17.86 1.42
N SER A 194 11.17 18.85 0.53
CA SER A 194 11.75 20.18 0.75
C SER A 194 11.30 20.77 2.09
N ASP A 195 12.20 21.46 2.79
CA ASP A 195 11.96 22.08 4.11
C ASP A 195 11.39 21.12 5.17
N ASP A 196 11.88 19.87 5.17
CA ASP A 196 11.47 18.77 6.06
C ASP A 196 9.98 18.40 5.96
N ASN A 197 9.31 18.78 4.86
CA ASN A 197 7.88 18.56 4.67
C ASN A 197 7.53 17.09 4.43
N CYS A 198 6.67 16.52 5.28
CA CYS A 198 6.14 15.16 5.15
C CYS A 198 4.98 15.05 4.13
N TRP A 199 4.37 16.18 3.76
CA TRP A 199 3.29 16.32 2.78
C TRP A 199 3.65 17.38 1.71
N PRO A 200 4.70 17.16 0.89
CA PRO A 200 4.99 18.04 -0.24
C PRO A 200 3.91 17.92 -1.32
N GLN A 201 3.86 18.89 -2.25
CA GLN A 201 2.92 18.85 -3.36
C GLN A 201 3.08 17.54 -4.14
N MET A 202 1.95 16.89 -4.39
CA MET A 202 1.85 15.69 -5.20
C MET A 202 1.20 16.03 -6.54
N ALA A 203 1.59 15.36 -7.62
CA ALA A 203 0.97 15.53 -8.93
C ALA A 203 0.85 14.19 -9.69
N CYS A 204 -0.13 14.11 -10.57
CA CYS A 204 -0.52 12.91 -11.30
C CYS A 204 0.31 12.75 -12.59
N MET A 205 0.71 11.52 -12.91
CA MET A 205 1.34 11.17 -14.18
C MET A 205 0.40 11.41 -15.37
N ILE A 206 0.87 12.11 -16.40
CA ILE A 206 0.19 12.20 -17.69
C ILE A 206 0.62 10.98 -18.54
N PRO A 207 -0.31 10.13 -19.01
CA PRO A 207 0.02 8.96 -19.82
C PRO A 207 0.49 9.35 -21.24
N THR A 208 1.27 8.47 -21.88
CA THR A 208 1.79 8.64 -23.24
C THR A 208 1.29 7.54 -24.20
N ALA A 209 1.39 7.80 -25.51
CA ALA A 209 0.92 6.85 -26.53
C ALA A 209 1.80 5.59 -26.64
N ASP A 210 3.02 5.64 -26.10
CA ASP A 210 4.04 4.60 -26.21
C ASP A 210 4.09 3.69 -24.95
N ASP A 211 3.19 3.91 -23.98
CA ASP A 211 3.08 3.18 -22.70
C ASP A 211 2.58 1.73 -22.89
N LYS A 212 3.43 0.88 -23.47
CA LYS A 212 3.10 -0.52 -23.77
C LYS A 212 4.03 -1.48 -23.04
N PHE A 213 3.49 -2.15 -22.04
CA PHE A 213 4.14 -3.27 -21.37
C PHE A 213 3.97 -4.56 -22.18
N ASP A 214 5.06 -5.31 -22.40
CA ASP A 214 5.00 -6.63 -23.03
C ASP A 214 4.69 -7.70 -21.97
N TRP A 215 3.46 -8.22 -21.99
CA TRP A 215 3.05 -9.30 -21.10
C TRP A 215 3.65 -10.67 -21.49
N GLU A 216 4.35 -10.82 -22.62
CA GLU A 216 4.92 -12.09 -23.11
C GLU A 216 3.89 -13.24 -23.22
N GLY A 217 2.61 -12.88 -23.41
CA GLY A 217 1.49 -13.84 -23.47
C GLY A 217 0.92 -14.25 -22.11
N ASP A 218 1.24 -13.53 -21.03
CA ASP A 218 0.70 -13.76 -19.69
C ASP A 218 -0.84 -13.64 -19.60
N SER A 219 -1.42 -14.37 -18.66
CA SER A 219 -2.84 -14.33 -18.31
C SER A 219 -3.06 -14.89 -16.90
N LEU A 220 -4.08 -14.37 -16.19
CA LEU A 220 -4.52 -14.85 -14.87
C LEU A 220 -4.52 -16.39 -14.74
N LEU A 221 -3.95 -16.93 -13.66
CA LEU A 221 -3.70 -18.37 -13.53
C LEU A 221 -4.97 -19.18 -13.24
N LYS A 222 -5.94 -18.57 -12.53
CA LYS A 222 -7.26 -19.15 -12.22
C LYS A 222 -7.21 -20.54 -11.56
N TYR A 223 -6.29 -20.74 -10.60
CA TYR A 223 -6.31 -21.93 -9.76
C TYR A 223 -7.64 -22.05 -9.01
N PRO A 224 -8.15 -23.28 -8.81
CA PRO A 224 -9.30 -23.50 -7.93
C PRO A 224 -8.93 -23.07 -6.50
N GLN A 225 -9.75 -22.21 -5.89
CA GLN A 225 -9.41 -21.57 -4.62
C GLN A 225 -9.03 -22.55 -3.48
N ARG A 226 -9.68 -23.73 -3.44
CA ARG A 226 -9.39 -24.79 -2.46
C ARG A 226 -7.94 -25.32 -2.51
N ASP A 227 -7.28 -25.17 -3.66
CA ASP A 227 -5.94 -25.68 -3.94
C ASP A 227 -4.85 -24.61 -3.65
N LEU A 228 -5.25 -23.44 -3.13
CA LEU A 228 -4.33 -22.36 -2.77
C LEU A 228 -3.66 -22.56 -1.40
N ILE A 229 -2.46 -22.00 -1.30
CA ILE A 229 -1.73 -21.69 -0.07
C ILE A 229 -1.27 -20.24 -0.23
N LEU A 230 -1.88 -19.33 0.54
CA LEU A 230 -1.57 -17.91 0.52
C LEU A 230 -0.31 -17.61 1.33
N TYR A 231 0.43 -16.59 0.91
CA TYR A 231 1.58 -16.04 1.63
C TYR A 231 1.43 -14.52 1.69
N GLU A 232 1.05 -14.02 2.85
CA GLU A 232 0.88 -12.60 3.13
C GLU A 232 2.26 -11.97 3.33
N MET A 233 2.59 -10.93 2.54
CA MET A 233 3.93 -10.35 2.53
C MET A 233 3.98 -8.85 2.23
N HIS A 234 5.01 -8.20 2.77
CA HIS A 234 5.30 -6.78 2.54
C HIS A 234 6.39 -6.61 1.47
N VAL A 235 6.13 -5.85 0.40
CA VAL A 235 7.07 -5.65 -0.73
C VAL A 235 8.43 -5.18 -0.24
N ARG A 236 8.46 -4.09 0.54
CA ARG A 236 9.70 -3.56 1.12
C ARG A 236 10.33 -4.54 2.11
N GLY A 237 9.52 -5.04 3.05
CA GLY A 237 10.00 -5.91 4.13
C GLY A 237 10.67 -7.20 3.62
N PHE A 238 10.20 -7.74 2.49
CA PHE A 238 10.70 -9.00 1.95
C PHE A 238 12.16 -8.94 1.50
N THR A 239 12.68 -7.78 1.09
CA THR A 239 14.04 -7.69 0.51
C THR A 239 14.90 -6.53 1.02
N GLN A 240 14.38 -5.63 1.86
CA GLN A 240 15.13 -4.48 2.37
C GLN A 240 16.35 -4.85 3.26
N HIS A 241 16.34 -6.00 3.94
CA HIS A 241 17.46 -6.43 4.78
C HIS A 241 18.68 -6.85 3.95
N GLU A 242 19.90 -6.47 4.38
CA GLU A 242 21.16 -6.72 3.64
C GLU A 242 21.41 -8.20 3.27
N SER A 243 20.88 -9.15 4.06
CA SER A 243 21.02 -10.58 3.77
C SER A 243 20.19 -11.04 2.56
N SER A 244 19.28 -10.22 2.03
CA SER A 244 18.60 -10.47 0.76
C SER A 244 19.59 -10.53 -0.40
N ARG A 245 20.58 -9.62 -0.43
CA ARG A 245 21.56 -9.47 -1.52
C ARG A 245 20.93 -9.26 -2.91
N THR A 246 19.74 -8.65 -2.96
CA THR A 246 19.10 -8.23 -4.21
C THR A 246 19.77 -6.98 -4.77
N GLU A 247 19.66 -6.74 -6.08
CA GLU A 247 20.20 -5.53 -6.72
C GLU A 247 19.41 -4.28 -6.29
N PHE A 248 18.09 -4.43 -6.11
CA PHE A 248 17.19 -3.37 -5.66
C PHE A 248 16.44 -3.79 -4.38
N PRO A 249 17.06 -3.67 -3.19
CA PRO A 249 16.42 -3.97 -1.92
C PRO A 249 15.15 -3.16 -1.69
N GLY A 250 14.08 -3.83 -1.24
CA GLY A 250 12.84 -3.20 -0.83
C GLY A 250 11.89 -2.79 -1.96
N THR A 251 12.14 -3.25 -3.20
CA THR A 251 11.36 -2.87 -4.39
C THR A 251 10.63 -4.06 -5.02
N TYR A 252 9.75 -3.78 -5.98
CA TYR A 252 9.09 -4.82 -6.80
C TYR A 252 10.12 -5.72 -7.53
N LEU A 253 11.22 -5.15 -8.07
CA LEU A 253 12.30 -5.92 -8.67
C LEU A 253 13.03 -6.83 -7.64
N GLY A 254 13.27 -6.33 -6.43
CA GLY A 254 13.80 -7.14 -5.34
C GLY A 254 12.93 -8.37 -5.06
N VAL A 255 11.59 -8.19 -5.03
CA VAL A 255 10.66 -9.32 -4.89
C VAL A 255 10.81 -10.32 -6.03
N VAL A 256 10.91 -9.87 -7.30
CA VAL A 256 11.11 -10.73 -8.48
C VAL A 256 12.32 -11.65 -8.36
N GLU A 257 13.46 -11.12 -7.89
CA GLU A 257 14.67 -11.91 -7.62
C GLU A 257 14.44 -13.03 -6.61
N LYS A 258 13.49 -12.85 -5.69
CA LYS A 258 13.21 -13.74 -4.56
C LYS A 258 11.99 -14.65 -4.71
N LEU A 259 11.16 -14.49 -5.75
CA LEU A 259 10.01 -15.37 -6.02
C LEU A 259 10.35 -16.87 -6.08
N GLY A 260 11.61 -17.23 -6.40
CA GLY A 260 12.09 -18.62 -6.35
C GLY A 260 11.99 -19.26 -4.97
N HIS A 261 12.10 -18.48 -3.89
CA HIS A 261 11.94 -18.94 -2.51
C HIS A 261 10.51 -19.38 -2.20
N LEU A 262 9.51 -18.59 -2.63
CA LEU A 262 8.09 -18.89 -2.40
C LEU A 262 7.67 -20.15 -3.14
N LYS A 263 8.16 -20.32 -4.37
CA LYS A 263 8.04 -21.57 -5.14
C LYS A 263 8.75 -22.74 -4.46
N GLU A 264 9.90 -22.53 -3.82
CA GLU A 264 10.57 -23.57 -3.03
C GLU A 264 9.75 -23.98 -1.80
N LEU A 265 9.17 -23.01 -1.09
CA LEU A 265 8.28 -23.21 0.06
C LEU A 265 6.99 -23.94 -0.34
N GLY A 266 6.56 -23.86 -1.60
CA GLY A 266 5.34 -24.49 -2.11
C GLY A 266 4.11 -23.60 -2.02
N VAL A 267 4.30 -22.29 -1.94
CA VAL A 267 3.26 -21.26 -2.09
C VAL A 267 2.86 -21.15 -3.56
N ASN A 268 1.57 -20.96 -3.82
CA ASN A 268 1.00 -20.71 -5.16
C ASN A 268 0.11 -19.45 -5.22
N CYS A 269 0.08 -18.65 -4.15
CA CYS A 269 -0.56 -17.33 -4.14
C CYS A 269 0.19 -16.42 -3.16
N ILE A 270 0.55 -15.21 -3.59
CA ILE A 270 1.01 -14.14 -2.68
C ILE A 270 -0.12 -13.16 -2.43
N GLU A 271 -0.25 -12.71 -1.19
CA GLU A 271 -1.13 -11.60 -0.80
C GLU A 271 -0.21 -10.43 -0.44
N LEU A 272 -0.13 -9.46 -1.34
CA LEU A 272 0.67 -8.26 -1.14
C LEU A 272 -0.08 -7.31 -0.20
N MET A 273 0.54 -6.97 0.92
CA MET A 273 0.15 -5.81 1.75
C MET A 273 0.05 -4.53 0.90
N PRO A 274 -0.67 -3.48 1.35
CA PRO A 274 -1.08 -2.34 0.52
C PRO A 274 -0.03 -1.82 -0.46
N CYS A 275 -0.32 -1.99 -1.75
CA CYS A 275 0.54 -1.56 -2.86
C CYS A 275 -0.01 -0.36 -3.65
N HIS A 276 -1.17 0.18 -3.24
CA HIS A 276 -1.62 1.51 -3.68
C HIS A 276 -0.66 2.60 -3.16
N GLU A 277 -0.62 3.76 -3.80
CA GLU A 277 0.18 4.90 -3.31
C GLU A 277 -0.31 5.34 -1.91
N PHE A 278 0.60 5.34 -0.92
CA PHE A 278 0.38 5.80 0.45
C PHE A 278 1.58 6.63 0.94
N ASN A 279 1.43 7.47 1.96
CA ASN A 279 2.53 8.30 2.47
C ASN A 279 3.19 7.71 3.73
N GLU A 280 4.35 7.05 3.58
CA GLU A 280 5.05 6.47 4.73
C GLU A 280 5.46 7.51 5.79
N LEU A 281 5.55 8.80 5.43
CA LEU A 281 5.91 9.88 6.35
C LEU A 281 4.71 10.48 7.12
N GLU A 282 3.49 9.98 6.98
CA GLU A 282 2.30 10.59 7.58
C GLU A 282 2.37 10.72 9.12
N TYR A 283 3.09 9.82 9.79
CA TYR A 283 3.34 9.81 11.24
C TYR A 283 4.84 9.94 11.58
N TYR A 284 5.61 10.64 10.75
CA TYR A 284 7.06 10.78 10.91
C TYR A 284 7.43 11.50 12.22
N ASP A 285 7.95 10.74 13.17
CA ASP A 285 8.26 11.20 14.53
C ASP A 285 9.41 10.35 15.12
N TYR A 286 10.23 10.95 15.99
CA TYR A 286 11.45 10.32 16.49
C TYR A 286 11.16 9.25 17.54
N ASN A 287 11.59 8.02 17.24
CA ASN A 287 11.44 6.89 18.14
C ASN A 287 12.63 6.81 19.11
N SER A 288 12.43 7.30 20.33
CA SER A 288 13.45 7.25 21.38
C SER A 288 13.86 5.84 21.84
N VAL A 289 13.09 4.78 21.52
CA VAL A 289 13.37 3.40 21.96
C VAL A 289 14.40 2.71 21.09
N PHE A 290 14.29 2.83 19.75
CA PHE A 290 15.28 2.28 18.81
C PHE A 290 16.30 3.31 18.30
N GLY A 291 16.03 4.61 18.47
CA GLY A 291 16.88 5.68 17.94
C GLY A 291 16.70 5.93 16.45
N ASP A 292 15.56 5.52 15.89
CA ASP A 292 15.13 5.71 14.51
C ASP A 292 13.89 6.63 14.45
N TYR A 293 13.14 6.58 13.35
CA TYR A 293 11.91 7.33 13.16
C TYR A 293 10.75 6.39 12.85
N LYS A 294 9.58 6.67 13.41
CA LYS A 294 8.33 6.03 13.03
C LYS A 294 7.96 6.45 11.61
N VAL A 295 7.42 5.51 10.84
CA VAL A 295 6.84 5.73 9.50
C VAL A 295 5.66 4.81 9.34
N ASN A 296 4.61 5.18 8.58
CA ASN A 296 3.60 4.19 8.18
C ASN A 296 4.30 3.16 7.27
N PHE A 297 4.68 2.02 7.83
CA PHE A 297 5.41 1.00 7.11
C PHE A 297 4.47 0.06 6.34
N TRP A 298 3.31 -0.27 6.91
CA TRP A 298 2.36 -1.22 6.30
C TRP A 298 1.56 -0.66 5.12
N GLY A 299 1.27 0.65 5.12
CA GLY A 299 0.57 1.31 4.02
C GLY A 299 -0.96 1.29 4.07
N TYR A 300 -1.58 0.94 5.21
CA TYR A 300 -3.03 1.05 5.44
C TYR A 300 -3.48 2.50 5.64
N SER A 301 -3.26 3.33 4.62
CA SER A 301 -3.60 4.76 4.56
C SER A 301 -3.46 5.22 3.10
N THR A 302 -4.42 4.85 2.25
CA THR A 302 -4.27 5.06 0.78
C THR A 302 -4.45 6.52 0.41
N VAL A 303 -3.50 7.07 -0.38
CA VAL A 303 -3.56 8.39 -1.03
C VAL A 303 -4.20 8.29 -2.41
N ASN A 304 -3.79 7.31 -3.24
CA ASN A 304 -4.38 7.09 -4.56
C ASN A 304 -4.50 5.60 -4.90
N TYR A 305 -5.70 5.18 -5.29
CA TYR A 305 -6.07 3.77 -5.50
C TYR A 305 -5.69 3.20 -6.86
N PHE A 306 -5.44 4.03 -7.88
CA PHE A 306 -5.08 3.59 -9.23
C PHE A 306 -3.58 3.61 -9.50
N SER A 307 -2.81 4.17 -8.55
CA SER A 307 -1.36 4.29 -8.62
C SER A 307 -0.68 3.18 -7.80
N PRO A 308 0.28 2.42 -8.34
CA PRO A 308 1.18 1.62 -7.53
C PRO A 308 2.06 2.54 -6.67
N MET A 309 2.45 2.07 -5.48
CA MET A 309 3.34 2.78 -4.56
C MET A 309 4.69 3.08 -5.24
N THR A 310 4.89 4.35 -5.59
CA THR A 310 6.03 4.79 -6.41
C THR A 310 7.37 4.58 -5.69
N ARG A 311 7.37 4.66 -4.36
CA ARG A 311 8.55 4.41 -3.50
C ARG A 311 8.89 2.92 -3.31
N TYR A 312 8.16 2.01 -3.96
CA TYR A 312 8.53 0.61 -4.16
C TYR A 312 9.10 0.31 -5.56
N SER A 313 9.20 1.33 -6.43
CA SER A 313 9.94 1.26 -7.70
C SER A 313 11.44 1.39 -7.46
N SER A 314 12.27 0.66 -8.21
CA SER A 314 13.72 0.84 -8.21
C SER A 314 14.18 2.19 -8.79
N ALA A 315 13.34 2.79 -9.62
CA ALA A 315 13.59 4.08 -10.26
C ALA A 315 12.95 5.27 -9.52
N GLY A 316 12.15 5.02 -8.48
CA GLY A 316 11.42 6.05 -7.74
C GLY A 316 10.57 6.94 -8.66
N THR A 317 10.78 8.26 -8.60
CA THR A 317 10.07 9.26 -9.42
C THR A 317 10.69 9.52 -10.80
N LEU A 318 11.73 8.79 -11.20
CA LEU A 318 12.24 8.84 -12.57
C LEU A 318 11.15 8.41 -13.57
N ASN A 319 11.29 8.85 -14.82
CA ASN A 319 10.35 8.57 -15.91
C ASN A 319 8.88 8.86 -15.53
N CYS A 320 8.61 9.86 -14.70
CA CYS A 320 7.26 10.24 -14.25
C CYS A 320 6.43 9.08 -13.63
N GLY A 321 7.06 8.05 -13.07
CA GLY A 321 6.36 6.93 -12.41
C GLY A 321 5.94 5.76 -13.32
N HIS A 322 6.24 5.83 -14.63
CA HIS A 322 6.01 4.71 -15.55
C HIS A 322 6.74 3.43 -15.10
N ASP A 323 7.90 3.58 -14.46
CA ASP A 323 8.67 2.45 -13.93
C ASP A 323 7.96 1.73 -12.78
N ALA A 324 7.25 2.44 -11.89
CA ALA A 324 6.47 1.80 -10.83
C ALA A 324 5.36 0.90 -11.39
N ILE A 325 4.69 1.36 -12.46
CA ILE A 325 3.70 0.58 -13.21
C ILE A 325 4.37 -0.64 -13.87
N ASN A 326 5.47 -0.43 -14.60
CA ASN A 326 6.16 -1.50 -15.33
C ASN A 326 6.79 -2.55 -14.40
N GLU A 327 7.37 -2.15 -13.27
CA GLU A 327 7.93 -3.06 -12.28
C GLU A 327 6.84 -3.87 -11.56
N PHE A 328 5.68 -3.27 -11.25
CA PHE A 328 4.54 -4.02 -10.73
C PHE A 328 4.03 -5.06 -11.74
N LYS A 329 3.83 -4.67 -13.01
CA LYS A 329 3.44 -5.61 -14.07
C LYS A 329 4.48 -6.72 -14.26
N LEU A 330 5.77 -6.40 -14.16
CA LEU A 330 6.85 -7.38 -14.20
C LEU A 330 6.81 -8.35 -13.01
N LEU A 331 6.53 -7.88 -11.80
CA LEU A 331 6.33 -8.71 -10.62
C LEU A 331 5.21 -9.73 -10.83
N VAL A 332 4.04 -9.28 -11.30
CA VAL A 332 2.90 -10.14 -11.61
C VAL A 332 3.26 -11.18 -12.67
N ARG A 333 3.81 -10.75 -13.81
CA ARG A 333 4.23 -11.63 -14.91
C ARG A 333 5.24 -12.70 -14.48
N GLU A 334 6.20 -12.33 -13.62
CA GLU A 334 7.21 -13.27 -13.13
C GLU A 334 6.67 -14.20 -12.01
N ALA A 335 5.68 -13.77 -11.23
CA ALA A 335 4.93 -14.65 -10.33
C ALA A 335 4.11 -15.68 -11.12
N HIS A 336 3.39 -15.24 -12.16
CA HIS A 336 2.59 -16.10 -13.04
C HIS A 336 3.44 -17.16 -13.76
N LYS A 337 4.58 -16.77 -14.35
CA LYS A 337 5.59 -17.70 -14.90
C LYS A 337 6.07 -18.76 -13.90
N ARG A 338 6.00 -18.46 -12.60
CA ARG A 338 6.37 -19.40 -11.52
C ARG A 338 5.19 -20.24 -11.03
N GLY A 339 3.96 -19.93 -11.43
CA GLY A 339 2.73 -20.60 -10.96
C GLY A 339 2.27 -20.07 -9.61
N ILE A 340 2.41 -18.76 -9.40
CA ILE A 340 2.04 -18.05 -8.18
C ILE A 340 1.03 -16.96 -8.58
N GLU A 341 -0.20 -17.03 -8.05
CA GLU A 341 -1.19 -15.96 -8.19
C GLU A 341 -0.80 -14.72 -7.37
N VAL A 342 -1.21 -13.53 -7.81
CA VAL A 342 -0.97 -12.27 -7.08
C VAL A 342 -2.28 -11.67 -6.62
N PHE A 343 -2.48 -11.59 -5.31
CA PHE A 343 -3.55 -10.81 -4.69
C PHE A 343 -3.00 -9.50 -4.11
N MET A 344 -3.86 -8.49 -4.03
CA MET A 344 -3.60 -7.22 -3.35
C MET A 344 -4.52 -7.03 -2.15
N ASP A 345 -3.94 -6.59 -1.04
CA ASP A 345 -4.69 -5.98 0.05
C ASP A 345 -5.14 -4.57 -0.34
N VAL A 346 -6.43 -4.27 -0.19
CA VAL A 346 -7.07 -3.04 -0.68
C VAL A 346 -7.92 -2.35 0.38
N VAL A 347 -7.56 -1.09 0.64
CA VAL A 347 -8.04 -0.31 1.79
C VAL A 347 -9.13 0.68 1.37
N PHE A 348 -10.25 0.16 0.87
CA PHE A 348 -11.37 1.00 0.42
C PHE A 348 -12.23 1.56 1.56
N ASN A 349 -11.92 1.25 2.81
CA ASN A 349 -12.76 1.63 3.96
C ASN A 349 -12.44 3.03 4.52
N HIS A 350 -11.23 3.56 4.31
CA HIS A 350 -10.79 4.90 4.70
C HIS A 350 -9.62 5.37 3.81
N THR A 351 -9.20 6.63 3.94
CA THR A 351 -8.10 7.24 3.15
C THR A 351 -7.06 7.96 4.03
N ALA A 352 -5.91 8.28 3.44
CA ALA A 352 -4.84 9.09 4.03
C ALA A 352 -5.21 10.56 4.33
N GLU A 353 -6.37 11.04 3.88
CA GLU A 353 -6.80 12.41 4.19
C GLU A 353 -7.27 12.56 5.64
N GLY A 354 -7.45 11.46 6.38
CA GLY A 354 -7.87 11.48 7.78
C GLY A 354 -9.18 12.26 8.00
N ASN A 355 -9.33 12.86 9.18
CA ASN A 355 -10.50 13.66 9.54
C ASN A 355 -10.37 15.15 9.12
N GLU A 356 -11.12 16.06 9.76
CA GLU A 356 -11.07 17.51 9.52
C GLU A 356 -9.68 18.15 9.75
N ARG A 357 -8.78 17.47 10.47
CA ARG A 357 -7.41 17.93 10.75
C ARG A 357 -6.35 17.28 9.85
N GLY A 358 -6.72 16.25 9.08
CA GLY A 358 -5.84 15.65 8.09
C GLY A 358 -5.78 16.46 6.79
N PRO A 359 -4.83 16.16 5.89
CA PRO A 359 -4.55 16.98 4.71
C PRO A 359 -5.72 17.00 3.70
N ILE A 360 -5.65 17.94 2.77
CA ILE A 360 -6.48 17.99 1.55
C ILE A 360 -5.56 17.57 0.40
N LEU A 361 -5.77 16.37 -0.15
CA LEU A 361 -4.89 15.73 -1.14
C LEU A 361 -5.63 15.39 -2.43
N SER A 362 -6.86 14.90 -2.31
CA SER A 362 -7.70 14.43 -3.41
C SER A 362 -9.17 14.55 -3.03
N PHE A 363 -9.83 13.46 -2.63
CA PHE A 363 -11.28 13.35 -2.44
C PHE A 363 -11.92 14.48 -1.62
N LYS A 364 -11.27 14.94 -0.53
CA LYS A 364 -11.74 16.03 0.33
C LYS A 364 -11.84 17.35 -0.43
N GLY A 365 -10.86 17.67 -1.27
CA GLY A 365 -10.87 18.89 -2.09
C GLY A 365 -11.55 18.71 -3.45
N VAL A 366 -11.80 17.48 -3.90
CA VAL A 366 -12.54 17.16 -5.13
C VAL A 366 -14.06 17.20 -4.89
N ASP A 367 -14.58 16.46 -3.90
CA ASP A 367 -15.98 16.54 -3.45
C ASP A 367 -16.22 15.80 -2.12
N ASN A 368 -15.86 16.41 -0.98
CA ASN A 368 -15.85 15.77 0.34
C ASN A 368 -17.15 15.03 0.73
N SER A 369 -18.32 15.65 0.51
CA SER A 369 -19.63 15.09 0.90
C SER A 369 -20.07 13.90 0.04
N VAL A 370 -19.48 13.72 -1.14
CA VAL A 370 -19.67 12.56 -2.02
C VAL A 370 -18.80 11.40 -1.56
N TYR A 371 -17.50 11.65 -1.31
CA TYR A 371 -16.52 10.61 -1.06
C TYR A 371 -16.43 10.12 0.38
N TYR A 372 -16.82 10.92 1.39
CA TYR A 372 -16.75 10.52 2.80
C TYR A 372 -18.11 10.41 3.45
N MET A 373 -18.21 9.51 4.44
CA MET A 373 -19.39 9.38 5.28
C MET A 373 -19.43 10.51 6.29
N LEU A 374 -20.39 11.44 6.14
CA LEU A 374 -20.53 12.61 7.01
C LEU A 374 -21.82 12.55 7.83
N ALA A 375 -21.73 13.04 9.06
CA ALA A 375 -22.88 13.39 9.88
C ALA A 375 -23.50 14.73 9.43
N PRO A 376 -24.71 15.10 9.89
CA PRO A 376 -25.44 16.28 9.37
C PRO A 376 -24.75 17.65 9.54
N LYS A 377 -23.69 17.77 10.34
CA LYS A 377 -22.88 19.01 10.47
C LYS A 377 -21.44 18.82 9.98
N GLY A 378 -21.26 17.93 9.01
CA GLY A 378 -19.98 17.66 8.36
C GLY A 378 -18.96 16.88 9.21
N GLU A 379 -19.32 16.38 10.40
CA GLU A 379 -18.43 15.53 11.17
C GLU A 379 -18.19 14.18 10.46
N PHE A 380 -16.94 13.75 10.33
CA PHE A 380 -16.60 12.47 9.71
C PHE A 380 -17.05 11.29 10.59
N TYR A 381 -17.78 10.34 10.01
CA TYR A 381 -17.94 9.01 10.62
C TYR A 381 -16.58 8.30 10.63
N ASN A 382 -16.25 7.64 11.74
CA ASN A 382 -14.98 6.92 11.92
C ASN A 382 -15.21 5.44 12.29
N TYR A 383 -15.81 4.68 11.38
CA TYR A 383 -15.98 3.23 11.52
C TYR A 383 -14.68 2.44 11.28
N SER A 384 -13.70 3.05 10.59
CA SER A 384 -12.36 2.48 10.35
C SER A 384 -11.44 2.57 11.57
N GLY A 385 -11.62 3.60 12.41
CA GLY A 385 -10.67 3.99 13.45
C GLY A 385 -9.67 5.05 12.98
N CYS A 386 -9.41 5.15 11.66
CA CYS A 386 -8.35 5.98 11.06
C CYS A 386 -8.74 7.45 10.78
N GLY A 387 -9.93 7.90 11.23
CA GLY A 387 -10.35 9.30 11.23
C GLY A 387 -11.44 9.64 10.22
N ASN A 388 -11.53 8.91 9.10
CA ASN A 388 -12.64 8.98 8.16
C ASN A 388 -13.18 7.59 7.81
N THR A 389 -14.37 7.55 7.21
CA THR A 389 -14.92 6.36 6.56
C THR A 389 -15.28 6.74 5.14
N PHE A 390 -14.79 5.98 4.17
CA PHE A 390 -15.07 6.21 2.76
C PHE A 390 -16.52 5.83 2.46
N ASN A 391 -17.22 6.63 1.64
CA ASN A 391 -18.66 6.54 1.40
C ASN A 391 -19.00 5.41 0.41
N CYS A 392 -18.59 4.18 0.74
CA CYS A 392 -18.52 3.01 -0.14
C CYS A 392 -19.81 2.74 -0.91
N ASN A 393 -20.99 3.02 -0.32
CA ASN A 393 -22.30 2.83 -0.95
C ASN A 393 -22.91 4.10 -1.55
N HIS A 394 -22.13 5.16 -1.81
CA HIS A 394 -22.58 6.27 -2.65
C HIS A 394 -22.44 5.89 -4.13
N PRO A 395 -23.38 6.23 -5.05
CA PRO A 395 -23.33 5.79 -6.45
C PRO A 395 -21.99 6.07 -7.17
N VAL A 396 -21.44 7.27 -6.98
CA VAL A 396 -20.14 7.68 -7.58
C VAL A 396 -18.99 6.86 -7.01
N VAL A 397 -18.98 6.66 -5.69
CA VAL A 397 -17.92 5.93 -4.98
C VAL A 397 -17.95 4.44 -5.31
N ARG A 398 -19.15 3.86 -5.44
CA ARG A 398 -19.34 2.48 -5.93
C ARG A 398 -18.72 2.27 -7.30
N GLN A 399 -18.96 3.21 -8.21
CA GLN A 399 -18.41 3.15 -9.56
C GLN A 399 -16.89 3.30 -9.55
N PHE A 400 -16.35 4.24 -8.75
CA PHE A 400 -14.92 4.43 -8.54
C PHE A 400 -14.21 3.16 -8.02
N ILE A 401 -14.75 2.51 -6.98
CA ILE A 401 -14.18 1.26 -6.44
C ILE A 401 -14.22 0.15 -7.51
N LEU A 402 -15.33 0.02 -8.24
CA LEU A 402 -15.46 -1.00 -9.27
C LEU A 402 -14.48 -0.78 -10.43
N ASP A 403 -14.30 0.45 -10.89
CA ASP A 403 -13.36 0.78 -11.96
C ASP A 403 -11.89 0.66 -11.52
N CYS A 404 -11.60 0.89 -10.23
CA CYS A 404 -10.30 0.59 -9.64
C CYS A 404 -9.98 -0.90 -9.71
N LEU A 405 -10.88 -1.75 -9.22
CA LEU A 405 -10.70 -3.21 -9.24
C LEU A 405 -10.56 -3.73 -10.68
N ARG A 406 -11.38 -3.24 -11.61
CA ARG A 406 -11.28 -3.57 -13.04
C ARG A 406 -9.93 -3.16 -13.63
N TYR A 407 -9.39 -1.99 -13.26
CA TYR A 407 -8.07 -1.55 -13.70
C TYR A 407 -6.96 -2.49 -13.21
N TRP A 408 -6.92 -2.84 -11.92
CA TRP A 408 -5.91 -3.77 -11.39
C TRP A 408 -6.01 -5.17 -12.01
N VAL A 409 -7.21 -5.64 -12.36
CA VAL A 409 -7.39 -6.93 -13.05
C VAL A 409 -7.00 -6.86 -14.53
N ILE A 410 -7.45 -5.84 -15.27
CA ILE A 410 -7.25 -5.75 -16.74
C ILE A 410 -5.85 -5.25 -17.08
N GLU A 411 -5.39 -4.17 -16.46
CA GLU A 411 -4.14 -3.51 -16.82
C GLU A 411 -2.94 -4.07 -16.07
N MET A 412 -3.14 -4.58 -14.84
CA MET A 412 -2.08 -5.06 -13.96
C MET A 412 -2.11 -6.58 -13.71
N HIS A 413 -3.08 -7.31 -14.29
CA HIS A 413 -3.23 -8.77 -14.20
C HIS A 413 -3.32 -9.35 -12.77
N VAL A 414 -3.93 -8.62 -11.82
CA VAL A 414 -4.15 -9.12 -10.45
C VAL A 414 -5.22 -10.23 -10.40
N ASP A 415 -4.94 -11.35 -9.73
CA ASP A 415 -5.84 -12.53 -9.64
C ASP A 415 -6.92 -12.42 -8.54
N GLY A 416 -6.72 -11.52 -7.56
CA GLY A 416 -7.59 -11.43 -6.39
C GLY A 416 -7.33 -10.24 -5.47
N PHE A 417 -8.24 -10.03 -4.52
CA PHE A 417 -8.21 -8.91 -3.59
C PHE A 417 -8.62 -9.35 -2.18
N ARG A 418 -7.86 -8.91 -1.18
CA ARG A 418 -8.25 -8.94 0.24
C ARG A 418 -8.70 -7.54 0.64
N PHE A 419 -9.92 -7.43 1.15
CA PHE A 419 -10.56 -6.17 1.48
C PHE A 419 -10.44 -5.90 2.98
N ASP A 420 -9.69 -4.85 3.29
CA ASP A 420 -9.46 -4.35 4.64
C ASP A 420 -10.75 -3.77 5.26
N LEU A 421 -11.04 -4.14 6.50
CA LEU A 421 -12.26 -3.78 7.26
C LEU A 421 -13.54 -3.80 6.39
N ALA A 422 -13.71 -4.86 5.60
CA ALA A 422 -14.71 -4.99 4.55
C ALA A 422 -16.16 -4.79 5.04
N SER A 423 -16.43 -4.92 6.34
CA SER A 423 -17.73 -4.61 6.93
C SER A 423 -18.19 -3.17 6.65
N ILE A 424 -17.28 -2.21 6.48
CA ILE A 424 -17.60 -0.82 6.08
C ILE A 424 -18.26 -0.78 4.69
N MET A 425 -17.86 -1.64 3.76
CA MET A 425 -18.49 -1.75 2.43
C MET A 425 -19.94 -2.27 2.51
N THR A 426 -20.38 -2.79 3.67
CA THR A 426 -21.78 -3.18 3.90
C THR A 426 -22.64 -2.05 4.46
N ARG A 427 -22.05 -0.94 4.95
CA ARG A 427 -22.79 0.15 5.60
C ARG A 427 -23.50 1.06 4.59
N SER A 428 -24.66 1.59 4.96
CA SER A 428 -25.39 2.59 4.18
C SER A 428 -24.59 3.90 4.09
N SER A 429 -24.61 4.49 2.91
CA SER A 429 -23.97 5.77 2.59
C SER A 429 -24.61 6.96 3.27
N SER A 430 -23.86 8.03 3.51
CA SER A 430 -24.47 9.35 3.66
C SER A 430 -24.93 9.87 2.30
N LEU A 431 -26.22 10.17 2.19
CA LEU A 431 -26.80 10.95 1.09
C LEU A 431 -26.97 12.38 1.60
N TRP A 432 -25.90 13.17 1.55
CA TRP A 432 -25.90 14.51 2.12
C TRP A 432 -26.73 15.49 1.26
N ASP A 433 -27.58 16.27 1.92
CA ASP A 433 -28.40 17.33 1.33
C ASP A 433 -28.22 18.61 2.17
N ALA A 434 -27.76 19.69 1.53
CA ALA A 434 -27.56 21.00 2.13
C ALA A 434 -28.81 21.57 2.83
N VAL A 435 -29.99 21.19 2.38
CA VAL A 435 -31.27 21.65 2.95
C VAL A 435 -31.60 20.91 4.26
N ASN A 436 -30.93 19.78 4.54
CA ASN A 436 -31.30 18.84 5.61
C ASN A 436 -30.42 18.89 6.87
N VAL A 437 -29.90 20.08 7.22
CA VAL A 437 -29.07 20.33 8.42
C VAL A 437 -29.72 19.87 9.75
N PHE A 438 -31.05 19.71 9.77
CA PHE A 438 -31.82 19.29 10.95
C PHE A 438 -32.28 17.82 10.94
N GLY A 439 -31.87 17.01 9.96
CA GLY A 439 -32.18 15.56 9.94
C GLY A 439 -33.67 15.23 9.78
N SER A 440 -34.39 16.02 8.97
CA SER A 440 -35.69 15.60 8.44
C SER A 440 -35.48 14.38 7.54
N PRO A 441 -36.43 13.42 7.45
CA PRO A 441 -36.31 12.34 6.48
C PRO A 441 -36.27 12.92 5.06
N ILE A 442 -35.17 12.69 4.33
CA ILE A 442 -35.12 13.02 2.90
C ILE A 442 -36.07 12.06 2.18
N GLU A 443 -36.82 12.54 1.19
CA GLU A 443 -37.78 11.73 0.45
C GLU A 443 -37.05 10.66 -0.38
N GLY A 444 -36.88 9.46 0.21
CA GLY A 444 -36.11 8.34 -0.35
C GLY A 444 -35.04 7.79 0.60
N ASP A 445 -34.58 8.56 1.59
CA ASP A 445 -33.61 8.09 2.58
C ASP A 445 -34.30 7.39 3.77
N LEU A 446 -34.57 6.09 3.58
CA LEU A 446 -35.22 5.22 4.56
C LEU A 446 -34.23 4.51 5.50
N VAL A 447 -32.91 4.70 5.32
CA VAL A 447 -31.88 3.88 5.98
C VAL A 447 -30.76 4.75 6.53
N THR A 448 -30.86 5.10 7.82
CA THR A 448 -29.86 5.85 8.60
C THR A 448 -28.42 5.52 8.21
N THR A 449 -27.61 6.53 7.89
CA THR A 449 -26.18 6.41 7.58
C THR A 449 -25.44 5.45 8.53
N GLY A 450 -24.58 4.58 7.99
CA GLY A 450 -23.81 3.62 8.78
C GLY A 450 -24.53 2.30 9.10
N THR A 451 -25.82 2.16 8.76
CA THR A 451 -26.59 0.91 8.96
C THR A 451 -26.07 -0.21 8.06
N PRO A 452 -25.71 -1.39 8.59
CA PRO A 452 -25.29 -2.52 7.76
C PRO A 452 -26.46 -3.04 6.90
N LEU A 453 -26.26 -3.07 5.59
CA LEU A 453 -27.22 -3.51 4.59
C LEU A 453 -27.14 -5.04 4.43
N GLY A 454 -28.29 -5.71 4.32
CA GLY A 454 -28.36 -7.14 3.99
C GLY A 454 -27.96 -7.45 2.53
N SER A 455 -28.16 -6.47 1.64
CA SER A 455 -27.73 -6.52 0.24
C SER A 455 -27.07 -5.19 -0.13
N PRO A 456 -25.79 -4.97 0.25
CA PRO A 456 -25.08 -3.73 -0.04
C PRO A 456 -24.75 -3.65 -1.54
N PRO A 457 -25.20 -2.60 -2.27
CA PRO A 457 -25.07 -2.59 -3.73
C PRO A 457 -23.63 -2.57 -4.24
N LEU A 458 -22.65 -2.10 -3.47
CA LEU A 458 -21.23 -2.23 -3.84
C LEU A 458 -20.83 -3.71 -4.01
N ILE A 459 -21.11 -4.52 -2.99
CA ILE A 459 -20.76 -5.94 -3.00
C ILE A 459 -21.60 -6.69 -4.05
N GLU A 460 -22.86 -6.30 -4.25
CA GLU A 460 -23.68 -6.84 -5.34
C GLU A 460 -23.07 -6.55 -6.72
N MET A 461 -22.68 -5.30 -6.99
CA MET A 461 -22.05 -4.90 -8.25
C MET A 461 -20.75 -5.66 -8.49
N MET A 462 -19.87 -5.73 -7.48
CA MET A 462 -18.61 -6.48 -7.56
C MET A 462 -18.84 -7.98 -7.81
N SER A 463 -19.85 -8.57 -7.15
CA SER A 463 -20.11 -10.00 -7.24
C SER A 463 -20.76 -10.45 -8.54
N ASN A 464 -21.36 -9.52 -9.28
CA ASN A 464 -22.00 -9.77 -10.58
C ASN A 464 -21.23 -9.13 -11.74
N ASP A 465 -20.05 -8.56 -11.50
CA ASP A 465 -19.24 -7.93 -12.53
C ASP A 465 -18.59 -8.98 -13.47
N PRO A 466 -18.78 -8.88 -14.81
CA PRO A 466 -18.24 -9.86 -15.75
C PRO A 466 -16.71 -9.97 -15.79
N ILE A 467 -15.98 -8.90 -15.42
CA ILE A 467 -14.51 -8.86 -15.36
C ILE A 467 -14.04 -9.51 -14.06
N LEU A 468 -14.71 -9.19 -12.93
CA LEU A 468 -14.35 -9.72 -11.61
C LEU A 468 -14.83 -11.16 -11.35
N ARG A 469 -15.69 -11.75 -12.20
CA ARG A 469 -16.30 -13.07 -11.93
C ARG A 469 -15.29 -14.21 -11.65
N ASP A 470 -14.11 -14.17 -12.28
CA ASP A 470 -13.07 -15.20 -12.18
C ASP A 470 -11.96 -14.78 -11.18
N VAL A 471 -12.11 -13.61 -10.54
CA VAL A 471 -11.18 -12.98 -9.59
C VAL A 471 -11.59 -13.37 -8.16
N LYS A 472 -10.60 -13.59 -7.28
CA LYS A 472 -10.86 -14.09 -5.92
C LYS A 472 -11.05 -12.93 -4.95
N LEU A 473 -12.17 -12.94 -4.21
CA LEU A 473 -12.55 -11.85 -3.29
C LEU A 473 -12.55 -12.36 -1.84
N ILE A 474 -11.73 -11.75 -0.98
CA ILE A 474 -11.54 -12.12 0.43
C ILE A 474 -11.91 -10.91 1.30
N ALA A 475 -12.85 -11.08 2.22
CA ALA A 475 -13.26 -10.04 3.16
C ALA A 475 -12.59 -10.21 4.53
N GLU A 476 -12.02 -9.14 5.05
CA GLU A 476 -11.90 -8.97 6.50
C GLU A 476 -13.26 -8.54 7.04
N ALA A 477 -14.08 -9.50 7.47
CA ALA A 477 -15.49 -9.27 7.79
C ALA A 477 -15.70 -8.70 9.21
N TRP A 478 -15.05 -7.58 9.52
CA TRP A 478 -15.30 -6.74 10.71
C TRP A 478 -14.92 -5.27 10.46
N ASP A 479 -15.27 -4.38 11.40
CA ASP A 479 -14.76 -3.00 11.44
C ASP A 479 -14.55 -2.48 12.87
N ALA A 480 -13.77 -1.40 13.02
CA ALA A 480 -13.47 -0.78 14.32
C ALA A 480 -14.70 -0.12 14.99
N GLY A 481 -15.79 0.06 14.23
CA GLY A 481 -17.12 0.41 14.75
C GLY A 481 -17.81 -0.71 15.54
N GLY A 482 -17.16 -1.86 15.74
CA GLY A 482 -17.66 -3.00 16.52
C GLY A 482 -18.59 -3.93 15.74
N LEU A 483 -18.70 -3.78 14.42
CA LEU A 483 -19.42 -4.71 13.57
C LEU A 483 -18.55 -5.93 13.28
N TYR A 484 -19.12 -7.13 13.42
CA TYR A 484 -18.45 -8.39 13.17
C TYR A 484 -19.36 -9.32 12.36
N GLN A 485 -18.93 -9.66 11.15
CA GLN A 485 -19.71 -10.34 10.12
C GLN A 485 -19.10 -11.69 9.68
N VAL A 486 -18.08 -12.23 10.35
CA VAL A 486 -17.49 -13.54 10.01
C VAL A 486 -18.54 -14.66 10.10
N GLY A 487 -18.73 -15.39 9.01
CA GLY A 487 -19.79 -16.36 8.76
C GLY A 487 -21.04 -15.77 8.09
N MET A 488 -21.19 -14.45 8.07
CA MET A 488 -22.40 -13.71 7.68
C MET A 488 -22.17 -12.58 6.66
N PHE A 489 -20.95 -12.41 6.12
CA PHE A 489 -20.67 -11.35 5.14
C PHE A 489 -21.52 -11.57 3.86
N PRO A 490 -22.14 -10.53 3.27
CA PRO A 490 -22.89 -10.65 2.02
C PRO A 490 -22.01 -11.18 0.89
N HIS A 491 -22.25 -12.41 0.42
CA HIS A 491 -21.21 -13.17 -0.28
C HIS A 491 -21.52 -13.66 -1.71
N TRP A 492 -22.78 -13.61 -2.17
CA TRP A 492 -23.21 -14.10 -3.51
C TRP A 492 -22.56 -15.46 -3.94
N HIS A 493 -22.29 -16.33 -2.97
CA HIS A 493 -21.50 -17.58 -3.07
C HIS A 493 -20.05 -17.50 -3.59
N ILE A 494 -19.51 -16.31 -3.89
CA ILE A 494 -18.12 -16.14 -4.38
C ILE A 494 -17.14 -15.61 -3.32
N TRP A 495 -17.61 -14.88 -2.31
CA TRP A 495 -16.72 -14.27 -1.31
C TRP A 495 -16.23 -15.27 -0.28
N SER A 496 -14.99 -15.06 0.12
CA SER A 496 -14.31 -15.76 1.20
C SER A 496 -13.96 -14.80 2.32
N GLU A 497 -13.58 -15.29 3.48
CA GLU A 497 -13.36 -14.47 4.67
C GLU A 497 -12.09 -14.87 5.41
N TRP A 498 -11.38 -13.89 5.97
CA TRP A 498 -10.40 -14.11 7.02
C TRP A 498 -11.08 -14.70 8.26
N ASN A 499 -10.80 -15.96 8.59
CA ASN A 499 -11.45 -16.66 9.69
C ASN A 499 -10.72 -16.38 11.03
N GLY A 500 -11.02 -15.22 11.63
CA GLY A 500 -10.50 -14.87 12.96
C GLY A 500 -10.86 -15.87 14.06
N LYS A 501 -12.00 -16.58 13.94
CA LYS A 501 -12.36 -17.65 14.90
C LYS A 501 -11.43 -18.85 14.79
N TYR A 502 -10.99 -19.23 13.58
CA TYR A 502 -9.99 -20.28 13.38
C TYR A 502 -8.69 -19.92 14.11
N ARG A 503 -8.18 -18.69 13.90
CA ARG A 503 -6.99 -18.17 14.59
C ARG A 503 -7.12 -18.37 16.10
N ASP A 504 -8.20 -17.88 16.70
CA ASP A 504 -8.35 -17.86 18.15
C ASP A 504 -8.57 -19.26 18.76
N ILE A 505 -9.40 -20.09 18.14
CA ILE A 505 -9.65 -21.47 18.58
C ILE A 505 -8.37 -22.32 18.48
N VAL A 506 -7.62 -22.21 17.39
CA VAL A 506 -6.37 -22.98 17.19
C VAL A 506 -5.30 -22.52 18.18
N ARG A 507 -5.17 -21.21 18.42
CA ARG A 507 -4.30 -20.64 19.47
C ARG A 507 -4.66 -21.19 20.86
N GLN A 508 -5.93 -21.12 21.26
CA GLN A 508 -6.43 -21.62 22.54
C GLN A 508 -6.22 -23.14 22.71
N PHE A 509 -6.54 -23.94 21.69
CA PHE A 509 -6.37 -25.40 21.74
C PHE A 509 -4.90 -25.82 21.84
N ILE A 510 -4.03 -25.30 20.97
CA ILE A 510 -2.62 -25.74 20.90
C ILE A 510 -1.82 -25.32 22.13
N LYS A 511 -2.15 -24.20 22.79
CA LYS A 511 -1.53 -23.85 24.10
C LYS A 511 -2.05 -24.69 25.28
N GLY A 512 -3.05 -25.54 25.07
CA GLY A 512 -3.57 -26.45 26.10
C GLY A 512 -4.64 -25.82 27.01
N THR A 513 -5.63 -25.16 26.42
CA THR A 513 -6.74 -24.55 27.17
C THR A 513 -7.96 -25.47 27.21
N ASP A 514 -8.55 -25.65 28.38
CA ASP A 514 -9.74 -26.49 28.58
C ASP A 514 -10.95 -25.99 27.76
N GLY A 515 -11.78 -26.93 27.29
CA GLY A 515 -13.04 -26.63 26.58
C GLY A 515 -12.96 -26.48 25.06
N PHE A 516 -11.77 -26.35 24.46
CA PHE A 516 -11.62 -26.03 23.03
C PHE A 516 -11.58 -27.22 22.06
N SER A 517 -11.62 -28.47 22.52
CA SER A 517 -11.45 -29.65 21.65
C SER A 517 -12.53 -29.83 20.59
N GLY A 518 -13.80 -29.54 20.91
CA GLY A 518 -14.91 -29.59 19.95
C GLY A 518 -14.80 -28.50 18.89
N ALA A 519 -14.60 -27.26 19.31
CA ALA A 519 -14.39 -26.11 18.42
C ALA A 519 -13.17 -26.30 17.50
N PHE A 520 -12.09 -26.90 18.01
CA PHE A 520 -10.91 -27.23 17.21
C PHE A 520 -11.21 -28.28 16.14
N ALA A 521 -12.06 -29.28 16.42
CA ALA A 521 -12.51 -30.24 15.42
C ALA A 521 -13.34 -29.59 14.31
N GLU A 522 -14.15 -28.57 14.63
CA GLU A 522 -14.84 -27.77 13.60
C GLU A 522 -13.86 -26.96 12.73
N CYS A 523 -12.81 -26.37 13.32
CA CYS A 523 -11.74 -25.69 12.57
C CYS A 523 -11.02 -26.63 11.60
N LEU A 524 -10.68 -27.86 12.02
CA LEU A 524 -10.09 -28.88 11.13
C LEU A 524 -11.01 -29.24 9.95
N CYS A 525 -12.33 -29.19 10.16
CA CYS A 525 -13.35 -29.42 9.13
C CYS A 525 -13.70 -28.17 8.29
N GLY A 526 -12.93 -27.08 8.41
CA GLY A 526 -13.16 -25.84 7.63
C GLY A 526 -14.32 -25.00 8.15
N SER A 527 -14.55 -25.01 9.47
CA SER A 527 -15.56 -24.22 10.19
C SER A 527 -16.98 -24.34 9.60
N PRO A 528 -17.56 -25.54 9.53
CA PRO A 528 -18.90 -25.75 8.95
C PRO A 528 -19.98 -24.92 9.65
N GLY A 529 -19.87 -24.69 10.98
CA GLY A 529 -20.78 -23.82 11.73
C GLY A 529 -20.73 -22.32 11.38
N LEU A 530 -19.79 -21.89 10.51
CA LEU A 530 -19.76 -20.54 9.94
C LEU A 530 -20.19 -20.51 8.47
N TYR A 531 -19.84 -21.53 7.69
CA TYR A 531 -19.93 -21.49 6.24
C TYR A 531 -20.98 -22.44 5.63
N GLN A 532 -21.28 -23.57 6.25
CA GLN A 532 -22.08 -24.62 5.62
C GLN A 532 -23.57 -24.25 5.52
N GLU A 533 -24.16 -23.66 6.56
CA GLU A 533 -25.59 -23.30 6.57
C GLU A 533 -25.91 -22.18 5.57
N GLY A 534 -24.99 -21.23 5.36
CA GLY A 534 -25.08 -20.18 4.34
C GLY A 534 -24.83 -20.66 2.90
N GLY A 535 -24.74 -21.96 2.66
CA GLY A 535 -24.48 -22.52 1.33
C GLY A 535 -23.07 -22.24 0.80
N ARG A 536 -22.11 -21.90 1.68
CA ARG A 536 -20.69 -21.79 1.36
C ARG A 536 -19.96 -23.12 1.61
N LYS A 537 -18.69 -23.16 1.25
CA LYS A 537 -17.83 -24.36 1.27
C LYS A 537 -16.60 -24.11 2.16
N PRO A 538 -15.87 -25.15 2.59
CA PRO A 538 -14.68 -24.99 3.43
C PRO A 538 -13.67 -23.97 2.87
N TRP A 539 -13.49 -23.91 1.56
CA TRP A 539 -12.56 -22.98 0.91
C TRP A 539 -13.00 -21.50 0.93
N ASN A 540 -14.21 -21.18 1.38
CA ASN A 540 -14.58 -19.80 1.72
C ASN A 540 -13.96 -19.34 3.06
N SER A 541 -13.39 -20.26 3.84
CA SER A 541 -12.61 -19.97 5.05
C SER A 541 -11.14 -19.78 4.70
N ILE A 542 -10.63 -18.55 4.83
CA ILE A 542 -9.19 -18.28 4.84
C ILE A 542 -8.70 -18.50 6.28
N ASN A 543 -8.06 -19.64 6.50
CA ASN A 543 -7.51 -20.04 7.78
C ASN A 543 -6.14 -19.42 7.97
N PHE A 544 -5.89 -18.78 9.10
CA PHE A 544 -4.59 -18.23 9.45
C PHE A 544 -4.32 -18.43 10.95
N VAL A 545 -3.04 -18.54 11.33
CA VAL A 545 -2.62 -18.58 12.75
C VAL A 545 -2.03 -17.24 13.18
N CYS A 546 -1.34 -16.56 12.28
CA CYS A 546 -0.72 -15.24 12.41
C CYS A 546 -0.90 -14.48 11.10
N ALA A 547 -0.78 -13.15 11.17
CA ALA A 547 -0.85 -12.21 10.06
C ALA A 547 0.18 -11.09 10.33
N HIS A 548 0.20 -10.04 9.50
CA HIS A 548 0.99 -8.84 9.77
C HIS A 548 0.58 -8.19 11.11
N ASP A 549 -0.72 -8.22 11.41
CA ASP A 549 -1.31 -7.92 12.70
C ASP A 549 -1.08 -9.03 13.74
N GLY A 550 -0.74 -8.61 14.96
CA GLY A 550 -0.47 -9.50 16.08
C GLY A 550 0.94 -10.08 16.10
N PHE A 551 1.11 -11.09 16.96
CA PHE A 551 2.36 -11.85 17.07
C PHE A 551 2.65 -12.69 15.83
N THR A 552 3.94 -12.80 15.50
CA THR A 552 4.48 -13.87 14.65
C THR A 552 4.28 -15.25 15.30
N LEU A 553 4.46 -16.32 14.54
CA LEU A 553 4.41 -17.69 15.05
C LEU A 553 5.48 -17.99 16.12
N ALA A 554 6.64 -17.32 16.06
CA ALA A 554 7.67 -17.46 17.09
C ALA A 554 7.32 -16.69 18.37
N ASP A 555 6.70 -15.51 18.23
CA ASP A 555 6.32 -14.67 19.36
C ASP A 555 5.11 -15.22 20.11
N LEU A 556 4.16 -15.81 19.37
CA LEU A 556 2.98 -16.52 19.91
C LEU A 556 3.34 -17.62 20.92
N VAL A 557 4.54 -18.19 20.82
CA VAL A 557 5.06 -19.22 21.74
C VAL A 557 6.13 -18.69 22.71
N THR A 558 6.46 -17.40 22.63
CA THR A 558 7.57 -16.76 23.36
C THR A 558 7.11 -15.68 24.34
N TYR A 559 5.97 -15.03 24.08
CA TYR A 559 5.44 -13.93 24.87
C TYR A 559 3.99 -14.19 25.30
N ASN A 560 3.67 -13.83 26.54
CA ASN A 560 2.28 -13.76 27.01
C ASN A 560 1.70 -12.35 26.77
N GLU A 561 2.49 -11.32 27.04
CA GLU A 561 2.10 -9.91 26.93
C GLU A 561 2.68 -9.26 25.68
N LYS A 562 2.04 -8.22 25.16
CA LYS A 562 2.59 -7.38 24.08
C LYS A 562 3.64 -6.39 24.61
N HIS A 563 4.67 -6.13 23.82
CA HIS A 563 5.83 -5.26 24.12
C HIS A 563 5.96 -4.16 23.06
N ASN A 564 4.91 -3.37 22.88
CA ASN A 564 4.74 -2.35 21.85
C ASN A 564 5.26 -0.98 22.27
N LEU A 565 6.03 -0.85 23.36
CA LEU A 565 6.54 0.44 23.86
C LEU A 565 7.29 1.28 22.81
N ALA A 566 7.93 0.63 21.83
CA ALA A 566 8.60 1.29 20.71
C ALA A 566 7.65 1.98 19.72
N ASN A 567 6.34 1.71 19.76
CA ASN A 567 5.35 2.36 18.91
C ASN A 567 5.05 3.80 19.37
N GLY A 568 5.35 4.12 20.63
CA GLY A 568 5.16 5.45 21.20
C GLY A 568 3.75 5.74 21.74
N GLU A 569 2.92 4.70 21.89
CA GLU A 569 1.54 4.79 22.42
C GLU A 569 1.40 4.19 23.83
N ASP A 570 2.48 4.18 24.62
CA ASP A 570 2.53 3.63 25.98
C ASP A 570 1.98 2.18 26.11
N ASN A 571 2.16 1.36 25.06
CA ASN A 571 1.67 -0.03 24.96
C ASN A 571 0.13 -0.16 24.94
N ASN A 572 -0.61 0.90 24.66
CA ASN A 572 -2.07 0.85 24.55
C ASN A 572 -2.54 0.23 23.21
N ASP A 573 -1.75 0.41 22.16
CA ASP A 573 -1.97 -0.04 20.79
C ASP A 573 -1.82 -1.57 20.62
N GLY A 574 -2.46 -2.17 19.61
CA GLY A 574 -2.39 -3.62 19.33
C GLY A 574 -3.23 -4.52 20.25
N GLU A 575 -3.47 -5.76 19.82
CA GLU A 575 -4.36 -6.71 20.50
C GLU A 575 -3.88 -7.06 21.92
N ASN A 576 -4.81 -7.10 22.86
CA ASN A 576 -4.56 -7.52 24.25
C ASN A 576 -4.75 -9.04 24.43
N HIS A 577 -5.73 -9.64 23.75
CA HIS A 577 -6.11 -11.05 23.87
C HIS A 577 -5.43 -11.93 22.82
N ASN A 578 -4.10 -11.91 22.80
CA ASN A 578 -3.28 -12.62 21.80
C ASN A 578 -3.46 -14.15 21.76
N ASN A 579 -4.08 -14.75 22.78
CA ASN A 579 -4.24 -16.20 22.94
C ASN A 579 -2.91 -16.98 22.90
N SER A 580 -1.80 -16.32 23.27
CA SER A 580 -0.43 -16.83 23.25
C SER A 580 -0.04 -17.64 24.49
N TRP A 581 1.15 -18.25 24.47
CA TRP A 581 1.78 -18.82 25.65
C TRP A 581 3.30 -18.90 25.51
N ASN A 582 4.02 -18.20 26.39
CA ASN A 582 5.48 -18.11 26.45
C ASN A 582 6.23 -19.44 26.70
N CYS A 583 5.50 -20.55 26.84
CA CYS A 583 6.02 -21.90 27.10
C CYS A 583 6.74 -22.06 28.45
N GLY A 584 6.52 -21.13 29.40
CA GLY A 584 6.96 -21.19 30.80
C GLY A 584 7.99 -20.12 31.22
N GLN A 585 8.53 -19.34 30.28
CA GLN A 585 9.45 -18.22 30.54
C GLN A 585 9.19 -17.13 29.50
N GLU A 586 9.15 -15.85 29.87
CA GLU A 586 8.88 -14.75 28.93
C GLU A 586 10.13 -14.41 28.09
N GLY A 587 9.94 -14.14 26.79
CA GLY A 587 11.01 -13.66 25.91
C GLY A 587 12.02 -14.72 25.44
N GLU A 588 12.99 -14.30 24.63
CA GLU A 588 13.95 -15.20 23.96
C GLU A 588 14.94 -15.91 24.90
N LEU A 589 15.22 -15.32 26.07
CA LEU A 589 16.17 -15.83 27.06
C LEU A 589 15.55 -16.94 27.93
N ALA A 590 15.32 -18.10 27.30
CA ALA A 590 14.72 -19.26 27.95
C ALA A 590 15.67 -20.48 28.03
N SER A 591 15.37 -21.37 28.98
CA SER A 591 16.03 -22.66 29.18
C SER A 591 15.86 -23.62 27.98
N ILE A 592 16.75 -24.60 27.86
CA ILE A 592 16.77 -25.57 26.75
C ILE A 592 15.45 -26.36 26.64
N SER A 593 14.80 -26.67 27.77
CA SER A 593 13.49 -27.32 27.81
C SER A 593 12.39 -26.45 27.20
N VAL A 594 12.34 -25.16 27.57
CA VAL A 594 11.38 -24.20 27.00
C VAL A 594 11.64 -24.00 25.52
N LYS A 595 12.89 -23.80 25.09
CA LYS A 595 13.24 -23.66 23.65
C LYS A 595 12.84 -24.90 22.82
N LYS A 596 12.97 -26.11 23.38
CA LYS A 596 12.48 -27.35 22.75
C LYS A 596 10.94 -27.41 22.67
N LEU A 597 10.24 -26.93 23.70
CA LEU A 597 8.78 -26.84 23.71
C LEU A 597 8.28 -25.83 22.67
N ARG A 598 8.84 -24.61 22.62
CA ARG A 598 8.52 -23.60 21.59
C ARG A 598 8.66 -24.13 20.17
N LYS A 599 9.82 -24.74 19.86
CA LYS A 599 10.07 -25.42 18.58
C LYS A 599 9.00 -26.47 18.24
N ARG A 600 8.44 -27.18 19.23
CA ARG A 600 7.33 -28.12 19.00
C ARG A 600 6.01 -27.38 18.75
N GLN A 601 5.70 -26.34 19.52
CA GLN A 601 4.46 -25.58 19.37
C GLN A 601 4.37 -24.90 17.98
N MET A 602 5.46 -24.31 17.48
CA MET A 602 5.52 -23.75 16.12
C MET A 602 5.19 -24.82 15.05
N ARG A 603 5.72 -26.03 15.20
CA ARG A 603 5.39 -27.17 14.32
C ARG A 603 3.94 -27.62 14.46
N ASN A 604 3.37 -27.61 15.67
CA ASN A 604 1.98 -27.98 15.91
C ASN A 604 1.02 -27.00 15.23
N PHE A 605 1.28 -25.69 15.34
CA PHE A 605 0.54 -24.63 14.66
C PHE A 605 0.60 -24.76 13.14
N PHE A 606 1.81 -24.86 12.57
CA PHE A 606 1.99 -24.97 11.12
C PHE A 606 1.42 -26.29 10.56
N LEU A 607 1.55 -27.41 11.31
CA LEU A 607 0.90 -28.67 10.99
C LEU A 607 -0.62 -28.51 10.91
N CYS A 608 -1.23 -27.94 11.95
CA CYS A 608 -2.68 -27.72 12.02
C CYS A 608 -3.16 -26.89 10.82
N LEU A 609 -2.51 -25.74 10.56
CA LEU A 609 -2.81 -24.88 9.43
C LEU A 609 -2.80 -25.62 8.09
N MET A 610 -1.81 -26.49 7.86
CA MET A 610 -1.68 -27.21 6.59
C MET A 610 -2.67 -28.38 6.42
N VAL A 611 -3.12 -29.02 7.52
CA VAL A 611 -4.03 -30.18 7.45
C VAL A 611 -5.51 -29.83 7.61
N SER A 612 -5.86 -28.63 8.08
CA SER A 612 -7.24 -28.15 8.13
C SER A 612 -7.84 -28.01 6.72
N GLN A 613 -9.13 -28.33 6.60
CA GLN A 613 -9.93 -27.92 5.43
C GLN A 613 -10.13 -26.40 5.44
N GLY A 614 -10.33 -25.82 4.26
CA GLY A 614 -10.23 -24.38 4.02
C GLY A 614 -8.87 -24.01 3.44
N VAL A 615 -8.63 -22.71 3.21
CA VAL A 615 -7.44 -22.21 2.51
C VAL A 615 -6.46 -21.62 3.54
N PRO A 616 -5.24 -22.16 3.69
CA PRO A 616 -4.27 -21.63 4.63
C PRO A 616 -3.56 -20.38 4.10
N MET A 617 -3.36 -19.41 4.99
CA MET A 617 -2.49 -18.25 4.79
C MET A 617 -1.30 -18.33 5.76
N ILE A 618 -0.10 -18.13 5.23
CA ILE A 618 1.16 -18.05 5.97
C ILE A 618 1.57 -16.56 6.04
N HIS A 619 1.93 -16.08 7.24
CA HIS A 619 2.53 -14.74 7.39
C HIS A 619 4.02 -14.77 7.04
N MET A 620 4.52 -13.74 6.37
CA MET A 620 5.92 -13.60 5.97
C MET A 620 6.92 -13.84 7.11
N GLY A 621 7.76 -14.87 6.97
CA GLY A 621 8.82 -15.21 7.91
C GLY A 621 8.41 -16.19 9.02
N ASP A 622 7.13 -16.52 9.16
CA ASP A 622 6.68 -17.58 10.07
C ASP A 622 7.32 -18.93 9.71
N GLU A 623 7.67 -19.17 8.44
CA GLU A 623 8.25 -20.44 7.96
C GLU A 623 9.70 -20.68 8.42
N TYR A 624 10.44 -19.63 8.84
CA TYR A 624 11.72 -19.78 9.55
C TYR A 624 11.64 -19.46 11.06
N GLY A 625 10.56 -18.81 11.49
CA GLY A 625 10.36 -18.39 12.88
C GLY A 625 10.85 -16.97 13.14
N HIS A 626 10.47 -16.02 12.29
CA HIS A 626 10.67 -14.60 12.48
C HIS A 626 10.12 -14.10 13.82
N THR A 627 10.74 -13.08 14.40
CA THR A 627 10.34 -12.48 15.69
C THR A 627 10.34 -10.96 15.57
N LYS A 628 9.30 -10.35 16.14
CA LYS A 628 9.13 -8.90 16.33
C LYS A 628 9.56 -8.48 17.74
N GLY A 629 10.27 -9.33 18.48
CA GLY A 629 10.71 -9.08 19.86
C GLY A 629 9.56 -9.01 20.87
N GLY A 630 8.38 -9.53 20.52
CA GLY A 630 7.16 -9.40 21.34
C GLY A 630 6.35 -8.13 21.05
N ASN A 631 6.70 -7.33 20.05
CA ASN A 631 5.80 -6.30 19.51
C ASN A 631 4.73 -6.98 18.64
N ASN A 632 3.44 -6.74 18.91
CA ASN A 632 2.32 -7.35 18.21
C ASN A 632 1.57 -6.40 17.28
N ASN A 633 2.10 -5.19 17.05
CA ASN A 633 1.48 -4.16 16.20
C ASN A 633 2.58 -3.32 15.55
N THR A 634 3.33 -3.91 14.63
CA THR A 634 4.57 -3.32 14.11
C THR A 634 4.36 -2.34 12.97
N TYR A 635 3.19 -1.71 12.87
CA TYR A 635 2.77 -0.84 11.77
C TYR A 635 3.73 0.34 11.49
N CYS A 636 4.43 0.82 12.51
CA CYS A 636 5.20 2.05 12.46
C CYS A 636 6.73 1.89 12.26
N HIS A 637 7.25 0.69 11.97
CA HIS A 637 8.69 0.38 11.96
C HIS A 637 9.27 0.01 10.58
N ASP A 638 10.03 0.90 9.95
CA ASP A 638 10.90 0.57 8.81
C ASP A 638 12.29 0.10 9.29
N ASN A 639 12.32 -1.02 9.99
CA ASN A 639 13.56 -1.61 10.50
C ASN A 639 13.49 -3.15 10.56
N TYR A 640 14.51 -3.76 11.15
CA TYR A 640 14.69 -5.22 11.22
C TYR A 640 13.47 -6.00 11.76
N ILE A 641 12.60 -5.37 12.55
CA ILE A 641 11.39 -5.99 13.12
C ILE A 641 10.40 -6.44 12.04
N ASN A 642 10.33 -5.73 10.92
CA ASN A 642 9.43 -6.05 9.80
C ASN A 642 10.16 -6.60 8.56
N TYR A 643 11.49 -6.73 8.62
CA TYR A 643 12.27 -7.21 7.49
C TYR A 643 12.44 -8.73 7.50
N PHE A 644 12.45 -9.33 6.31
CA PHE A 644 12.73 -10.74 6.14
C PHE A 644 14.23 -11.04 6.30
N TRP A 645 14.58 -11.84 7.30
CA TRP A 645 15.97 -12.18 7.64
C TRP A 645 16.42 -13.41 6.86
N TRP A 646 16.86 -13.20 5.62
CA TRP A 646 17.29 -14.27 4.70
C TRP A 646 18.40 -15.16 5.26
N ASP A 647 19.32 -14.61 6.04
CA ASP A 647 20.35 -15.36 6.77
C ASP A 647 19.75 -16.29 7.84
N LYS A 648 18.72 -15.86 8.57
CA LYS A 648 18.00 -16.72 9.52
C LYS A 648 17.13 -17.76 8.84
N LYS A 649 16.52 -17.43 7.69
CA LYS A 649 15.92 -18.44 6.82
C LYS A 649 16.95 -19.51 6.45
N GLU A 650 18.17 -19.15 6.06
CA GLU A 650 19.19 -20.15 5.70
C GLU A 650 19.74 -20.92 6.91
N GLU A 651 19.89 -20.32 8.08
CA GLU A 651 20.17 -21.05 9.34
C GLU A 651 19.08 -22.10 9.64
N SER A 652 17.81 -21.77 9.39
CA SER A 652 16.66 -22.65 9.60
C SER A 652 16.47 -23.73 8.51
N SER A 653 17.18 -23.61 7.39
CA SER A 653 16.94 -24.36 6.14
C SER A 653 16.90 -25.88 6.30
N SER A 654 17.64 -26.42 7.28
CA SER A 654 17.72 -27.86 7.58
C SER A 654 16.76 -28.33 8.69
N ASP A 655 16.15 -27.40 9.45
CA ASP A 655 15.30 -27.68 10.61
C ASP A 655 13.83 -27.30 10.37
N PHE A 656 13.45 -26.04 10.66
CA PHE A 656 12.05 -25.63 10.67
C PHE A 656 11.54 -25.26 9.27
N PHE A 657 12.28 -24.50 8.47
CA PHE A 657 11.92 -24.24 7.07
C PHE A 657 11.77 -25.55 6.27
N ARG A 658 12.65 -26.53 6.49
CA ARG A 658 12.52 -27.87 5.92
C ARG A 658 11.20 -28.54 6.31
N PHE A 659 10.76 -28.40 7.56
CA PHE A 659 9.47 -28.92 8.01
C PHE A 659 8.31 -28.22 7.30
N CYS A 660 8.30 -26.88 7.26
CA CYS A 660 7.26 -26.09 6.60
C CYS A 660 7.11 -26.46 5.11
N ARG A 661 8.24 -26.50 4.36
CA ARG A 661 8.30 -26.92 2.96
C ARG A 661 7.81 -28.36 2.70
N LEU A 662 8.03 -29.27 3.65
CA LEU A 662 7.52 -30.64 3.53
C LEU A 662 6.02 -30.71 3.83
N MET A 663 5.50 -29.86 4.72
CA MET A 663 4.08 -29.80 5.08
C MET A 663 3.23 -29.16 3.99
N THR A 664 3.67 -28.08 3.35
CA THR A 664 3.02 -27.47 2.18
C THR A 664 2.98 -28.47 1.00
N LYS A 665 4.09 -29.15 0.72
CA LYS A 665 4.15 -30.22 -0.29
C LYS A 665 3.19 -31.38 0.02
N PHE A 666 3.10 -31.78 1.30
CA PHE A 666 2.15 -32.81 1.73
C PHE A 666 0.70 -32.33 1.54
N ARG A 667 0.39 -31.08 1.87
CA ARG A 667 -0.94 -30.48 1.61
C ARG A 667 -1.31 -30.52 0.13
N HIS A 668 -0.43 -30.10 -0.78
CA HIS A 668 -0.67 -30.20 -2.22
C HIS A 668 -0.94 -31.63 -2.69
N GLN A 669 -0.24 -32.62 -2.11
CA GLN A 669 -0.52 -34.03 -2.38
C GLN A 669 -1.88 -34.49 -1.85
N LEU A 670 -2.39 -33.93 -0.75
CA LEU A 670 -3.75 -34.20 -0.29
C LEU A 670 -4.78 -33.55 -1.22
N ALA A 671 -4.62 -32.28 -1.57
CA ALA A 671 -5.53 -31.55 -2.47
C ALA A 671 -5.75 -32.28 -3.80
N VAL A 672 -4.67 -32.76 -4.43
CA VAL A 672 -4.72 -33.55 -5.68
C VAL A 672 -5.38 -34.93 -5.49
N ASN A 673 -5.28 -35.54 -4.31
CA ASN A 673 -5.86 -36.87 -4.04
C ASN A 673 -7.30 -36.82 -3.50
N VAL A 674 -7.80 -35.67 -3.04
CA VAL A 674 -9.23 -35.46 -2.74
C VAL A 674 -9.98 -35.12 -4.04
N SER A 675 -9.92 -36.08 -4.97
CA SER A 675 -11.04 -36.30 -5.90
C SER A 675 -12.31 -36.51 -5.07
N PRO A 676 -13.47 -35.98 -5.47
CA PRO A 676 -14.66 -36.01 -4.62
C PRO A 676 -15.09 -37.45 -4.32
N LEU A 677 -14.83 -37.89 -3.09
CA LEU A 677 -15.65 -38.93 -2.46
C LEU A 677 -17.04 -38.32 -2.28
N ALA A 678 -17.98 -38.87 -3.05
CA ALA A 678 -19.35 -38.41 -3.20
C ALA A 678 -20.21 -38.62 -1.94
#